data_AF-A0A017T6D9-F1
#
_entry.id   AF-A0A017T6D9-F1
#
_cell.length_a   1.000
_cell.length_b   1.000
_cell.length_c   1.000
_cell.angle_alpha   90.00
_cell.angle_beta   90.00
_cell.angle_gamma   90.00
#
_symmetry.space_group_name_H-M   'P 1'
#
loop_
_entity.id
_entity.type
_entity.pdbx_description
1 polymer ?
#
loop_
_entity_poly.entity_id
_entity_poly.type
_entity_poly.pdbx_seq_one_letter_code
_entity_poly.pdbx_strand_id
1 'polypeptide(L)'
;MTGTRPGKTALAAVLLACGVGIACIACIACGGARAPSIPDGKAGAGAVAPGGAARGTPSGTASAQQGAAEGVARVPARYVLTTFAGPTFDEGRPEVSVPRVEQALYEGTRLLLDGGVIVRAGRRDEGLQGFTSVPARLGGGYLFWSGEGTYRAREFLGEMTLLADVHPVTARPWLDGMALSTREGTFTVDLRAAQPTLQALPWAGTSELLALDARRAARIDAFGRAAVTLDGGASWVDVLATRGFTVRALGREEGRIVLTSTRGGAATFVTREGLVDIEGSALGGARETAPARRFTPISRLLSVSSPPALARLSSRALAPESLFLAVASGARLPSGGMLVAVEEGISVLAAGTPRPWMEGTLLNVSGGYTRCQAVVDAGAPLLACTHRRDGAGDGDHIDGAGHVLRIEASPLAPSLEATFPELGRFFAGRGGSLVYAGRCGSRPPSADDFLRGAPPPPVGAQAAGDSRGDGEADAQQEPEAPPDPLPPDDARVCARGADGRWVEHRLRGEDARGLYRWIPGPSGVTALVAARAGAGKAPESAPAGIRVVRVRVDDPALRKRRFPSLGTWTEQAPIVDADFWEDEEGAIRGWIYLPDADAQEAEEKTSGRGKDRERAGEDRERAGEDRERAGEDAEDEGEADGAKAPRLPQAEAQGRRAAGVRIDATGRVTVFPLPQGVTTVVHGGPFALARTDEPEEGPPAYHESTDGGRTWRAVEAPPVGSLDLPMAPSSTFTCSAVGCGMGDGGLVRLGWGGPPPGAPRRGAEGGDTAGEAAEAGEAGRAARQEGDGEEPAPNTRPGRMALAAQPGQIAQLLRLAPAQPARLTCRIEGGVDPLGAQVRPSPASRPGKLAFAGGLPVSIAEASRAPVGSLSGDAWTAEVLRPFAPGTAPRRLTVRGAPPRNTTGSVVPILAPPGAREPVDLLVVLEHRGLQVGARTPSFFPLEGAGYLAAAAQLGGDALVMLDPGKGHLLLTGAGRARTAMTLTRVEASSGARITLGRRVDGKGLALVRYMASSGEVHAGGFDLARAEVGVLETVGHLGTLAPRGACEVAGSALRFVAEVRLAVRIEKAGGEVLLDEAREVEALLVGGGGRLCVEGVELRTQGDRGLLIRAAFGGRGTAVAEVRGRGGAVPAACLLGRSLPQP
;
A
#
# COMPACT_ATOMS: atom_id res chain seq x y z
N MET A 1 -54.83 24.55 -5.04
CA MET A 1 -55.93 25.24 -5.76
C MET A 1 -55.62 26.74 -5.83
N THR A 2 -56.25 27.51 -6.75
CA THR A 2 -56.41 28.99 -6.78
C THR A 2 -55.27 29.87 -6.21
N GLY A 3 -54.54 30.71 -6.96
CA GLY A 3 -55.00 31.68 -7.98
C GLY A 3 -55.54 32.95 -7.29
N THR A 4 -55.07 34.18 -7.52
CA THR A 4 -54.93 34.88 -8.83
C THR A 4 -53.86 36.02 -8.86
N ARG A 5 -53.65 36.64 -10.04
CA ARG A 5 -52.99 37.96 -10.31
C ARG A 5 -54.11 38.99 -10.73
N PRO A 6 -53.92 40.20 -11.36
CA PRO A 6 -52.70 40.94 -11.81
C PRO A 6 -52.73 42.51 -11.76
N GLY A 7 -51.60 43.14 -12.15
CA GLY A 7 -51.46 44.51 -12.71
C GLY A 7 -49.96 44.80 -12.98
N LYS A 8 -49.43 45.20 -14.15
CA LYS A 8 -49.74 46.24 -15.17
C LYS A 8 -49.59 47.67 -14.61
N THR A 9 -48.82 48.62 -15.19
CA THR A 9 -48.08 48.73 -16.49
C THR A 9 -46.95 49.82 -16.29
N ALA A 10 -46.00 50.20 -17.16
CA ALA A 10 -45.75 50.03 -18.61
C ALA A 10 -44.22 49.97 -18.97
N LEU A 11 -43.71 50.76 -19.94
CA LEU A 11 -43.27 50.29 -21.27
C LEU A 11 -42.33 51.30 -21.99
N ALA A 12 -41.23 50.84 -22.60
CA ALA A 12 -40.41 51.52 -23.63
C ALA A 12 -39.55 50.47 -24.39
N ALA A 13 -39.08 50.74 -25.62
CA ALA A 13 -38.52 49.71 -26.53
C ALA A 13 -37.51 50.25 -27.58
N VAL A 14 -37.24 49.45 -28.64
CA VAL A 14 -36.33 49.67 -29.82
C VAL A 14 -34.89 49.15 -29.65
N LEU A 15 -34.18 48.55 -30.63
CA LEU A 15 -34.45 47.44 -31.60
C LEU A 15 -33.23 47.27 -32.55
N LEU A 16 -32.92 46.01 -32.97
CA LEU A 16 -32.21 45.64 -34.23
C LEU A 16 -30.71 46.09 -34.38
N ALA A 17 -29.84 45.50 -35.23
CA ALA A 17 -29.89 44.32 -36.12
C ALA A 17 -28.49 43.65 -36.27
N CYS A 18 -28.42 42.56 -37.06
CA CYS A 18 -27.26 41.71 -37.34
C CYS A 18 -26.11 42.35 -38.15
N GLY A 19 -24.93 41.73 -38.12
CA GLY A 19 -23.82 41.97 -39.06
C GLY A 19 -22.95 40.71 -39.25
N VAL A 20 -22.61 40.38 -40.50
CA VAL A 20 -21.78 39.22 -40.91
C VAL A 20 -20.56 39.75 -41.67
N GLY A 21 -19.36 39.18 -41.48
CA GLY A 21 -18.18 39.66 -42.23
C GLY A 21 -16.85 38.94 -41.96
N ILE A 22 -16.54 37.96 -42.80
CA ILE A 22 -15.24 37.30 -42.97
C ILE A 22 -14.11 38.30 -43.27
N ALA A 23 -12.91 38.09 -42.70
CA ALA A 23 -11.64 38.55 -43.27
C ALA A 23 -10.47 37.63 -42.84
N CYS A 24 -9.53 37.36 -43.75
CA CYS A 24 -8.27 36.63 -43.51
C CYS A 24 -7.06 37.52 -43.86
N ILE A 25 -5.86 36.92 -43.95
CA ILE A 25 -4.54 37.53 -44.25
C ILE A 25 -3.88 38.13 -42.98
N ALA A 26 -2.76 37.68 -42.41
CA ALA A 26 -1.57 36.90 -42.82
C ALA A 26 -0.35 37.71 -43.33
N CYS A 27 0.84 37.12 -43.14
CA CYS A 27 2.19 37.48 -43.68
C CYS A 27 3.10 38.49 -42.94
N ILE A 28 4.29 37.98 -42.55
CA ILE A 28 5.65 38.56 -42.75
C ILE A 28 6.08 39.79 -41.89
N ALA A 29 7.33 39.97 -41.41
CA ALA A 29 8.44 39.08 -41.00
C ALA A 29 9.60 39.90 -40.35
N CYS A 30 10.55 39.21 -39.69
CA CYS A 30 11.96 39.60 -39.44
C CYS A 30 12.35 40.78 -38.50
N GLY A 31 13.40 40.55 -37.71
CA GLY A 31 14.18 41.58 -36.97
C GLY A 31 13.70 41.87 -35.53
N GLY A 32 14.57 42.21 -34.55
CA GLY A 32 16.03 42.13 -34.57
C GLY A 32 16.74 42.97 -33.47
N ALA A 33 17.56 42.29 -32.66
CA ALA A 33 18.71 42.82 -31.89
C ALA A 33 18.55 43.65 -30.58
N ARG A 34 19.44 43.30 -29.64
CA ARG A 34 20.09 44.08 -28.54
C ARG A 34 19.34 44.40 -27.23
N ALA A 35 20.13 44.34 -26.15
CA ALA A 35 19.80 44.69 -24.78
C ALA A 35 20.39 46.06 -24.39
N PRO A 36 19.84 46.77 -23.38
CA PRO A 36 20.40 48.01 -22.86
C PRO A 36 21.53 47.78 -21.84
N SER A 37 22.43 48.76 -21.73
CA SER A 37 23.62 48.73 -20.87
C SER A 37 23.44 49.49 -19.54
N ILE A 38 24.29 49.15 -18.56
CA ILE A 38 24.42 49.85 -17.27
C ILE A 38 25.12 51.22 -17.47
N PRO A 39 24.70 52.30 -16.77
CA PRO A 39 25.50 53.51 -16.59
C PRO A 39 26.27 53.52 -15.26
N ASP A 40 27.55 53.92 -15.30
CA ASP A 40 28.39 54.18 -14.12
C ASP A 40 28.07 55.52 -13.44
N GLY A 41 28.40 55.65 -12.14
CA GLY A 41 28.36 56.92 -11.40
C GLY A 41 29.18 56.87 -10.12
N LYS A 42 30.15 57.78 -9.95
CA LYS A 42 31.12 57.78 -8.84
C LYS A 42 31.13 59.08 -8.02
N ALA A 43 31.57 58.91 -6.77
CA ALA A 43 32.23 59.90 -5.91
C ALA A 43 31.39 61.00 -5.24
N GLY A 44 31.83 61.36 -4.02
CA GLY A 44 31.28 62.40 -3.15
C GLY A 44 31.71 62.13 -1.71
N ALA A 45 32.60 62.96 -1.15
CA ALA A 45 33.15 62.80 0.19
C ALA A 45 32.85 64.01 1.09
N GLY A 46 32.76 63.79 2.40
CA GLY A 46 32.57 64.85 3.40
C GLY A 46 32.70 64.30 4.81
N ALA A 47 33.40 65.04 5.69
CA ALA A 47 33.64 64.69 7.08
C ALA A 47 33.52 65.95 7.96
N VAL A 48 33.37 65.78 9.27
CA VAL A 48 33.94 66.60 10.39
C VAL A 48 33.28 66.19 11.72
N ALA A 49 34.03 66.29 12.83
CA ALA A 49 33.58 66.10 14.22
C ALA A 49 33.76 67.39 15.05
N PRO A 50 33.18 67.48 16.26
CA PRO A 50 33.93 67.23 17.51
C PRO A 50 33.14 66.32 18.48
N GLY A 51 33.62 65.77 19.62
CA GLY A 51 34.70 66.11 20.57
C GLY A 51 34.08 66.32 21.97
N GLY A 52 34.67 66.01 23.15
CA GLY A 52 35.93 65.36 23.54
C GLY A 52 36.11 65.39 25.08
N ALA A 53 37.18 64.77 25.62
CA ALA A 53 37.61 64.78 27.06
C ALA A 53 36.73 64.03 28.11
N ALA A 54 37.25 63.47 29.23
CA ALA A 54 38.63 63.12 29.62
C ALA A 54 38.69 62.18 30.87
N ARG A 55 39.80 61.42 30.99
CA ARG A 55 40.54 60.88 32.19
C ARG A 55 39.77 60.24 33.38
N GLY A 56 40.29 59.21 34.05
CA GLY A 56 41.61 58.55 33.93
C GLY A 56 41.80 57.33 34.85
N THR A 57 43.02 56.81 34.93
CA THR A 57 43.43 55.56 35.63
C THR A 57 43.81 55.76 37.10
N PRO A 58 43.92 54.66 37.87
CA PRO A 58 45.26 54.22 38.30
C PRO A 58 45.53 52.72 38.04
N SER A 59 46.80 52.31 38.17
CA SER A 59 47.29 50.93 37.99
C SER A 59 47.60 50.25 39.34
N GLY A 60 47.63 48.91 39.36
CA GLY A 60 48.11 48.11 40.50
C GLY A 60 48.46 46.67 40.07
N THR A 61 49.57 46.12 40.55
CA THR A 61 50.22 44.92 39.96
C THR A 61 50.48 43.77 40.95
N ALA A 62 50.01 42.56 40.61
CA ALA A 62 50.61 41.26 40.94
C ALA A 62 49.98 40.20 39.99
N SER A 63 50.68 39.38 39.20
CA SER A 63 51.88 38.54 39.41
C SER A 63 51.60 37.19 40.09
N ALA A 64 51.33 36.17 39.26
CA ALA A 64 51.68 34.77 39.54
C ALA A 64 51.78 34.00 38.20
N GLN A 65 52.84 33.20 38.01
CA GLN A 65 52.95 32.26 36.89
C GLN A 65 52.26 30.94 37.27
N GLN A 66 51.56 30.28 36.34
CA GLN A 66 51.36 28.83 36.44
C GLN A 66 51.07 28.17 35.08
N GLY A 67 51.84 27.12 34.78
CA GLY A 67 51.49 25.99 33.92
C GLY A 67 50.90 26.26 32.54
N ALA A 68 51.75 26.27 31.51
CA ALA A 68 51.34 25.92 30.16
C ALA A 68 51.01 24.41 30.09
N ALA A 69 49.81 24.02 30.54
CA ALA A 69 49.25 22.71 30.29
C ALA A 69 48.55 22.75 28.92
N GLU A 70 48.89 21.82 28.03
CA GLU A 70 48.28 21.68 26.71
C GLU A 70 46.86 21.09 26.83
N GLY A 71 45.95 21.95 27.31
CA GLY A 71 44.58 21.59 27.63
C GLY A 71 43.77 21.29 26.39
N VAL A 72 43.69 20.00 26.01
CA VAL A 72 42.70 19.49 25.05
C VAL A 72 41.35 20.09 25.42
N ALA A 73 40.81 20.92 24.54
CA ALA A 73 39.58 21.66 24.76
C ALA A 73 38.40 20.68 24.91
N ARG A 74 38.11 20.29 26.16
CA ARG A 74 37.01 19.39 26.49
C ARG A 74 35.71 20.11 26.17
N VAL A 75 35.14 19.78 25.00
CA VAL A 75 33.77 20.15 24.63
C VAL A 75 32.87 19.81 25.82
N PRO A 76 32.06 20.76 26.32
CA PRO A 76 31.22 20.53 27.48
C PRO A 76 30.31 19.31 27.26
N ALA A 77 30.11 18.54 28.31
CA ALA A 77 29.42 17.27 28.24
C ALA A 77 27.93 17.46 27.88
N ARG A 78 27.55 17.21 26.62
CA ARG A 78 26.16 17.22 26.13
C ARG A 78 25.33 16.02 26.65
N TYR A 79 25.45 15.72 27.94
CA TYR A 79 24.81 14.60 28.62
C TYR A 79 24.00 15.12 29.81
N VAL A 80 22.74 15.49 29.55
CA VAL A 80 21.76 15.59 30.63
C VAL A 80 21.44 14.16 31.08
N LEU A 81 21.68 13.85 32.37
CA LEU A 81 21.40 12.54 32.94
C LEU A 81 19.91 12.41 33.25
N THR A 82 19.14 11.90 32.29
CA THR A 82 17.70 11.63 32.41
C THR A 82 17.44 10.14 32.65
N THR A 83 16.38 9.81 33.39
CA THR A 83 15.96 8.41 33.62
C THR A 83 15.17 7.82 32.45
N PHE A 84 14.62 8.68 31.59
CA PHE A 84 13.86 8.33 30.38
C PHE A 84 14.32 9.18 29.18
N ALA A 85 13.53 9.23 28.10
CA ALA A 85 13.91 9.76 26.79
C ALA A 85 14.74 11.06 26.83
N GLY A 86 15.89 11.06 26.16
CA GLY A 86 16.84 12.18 26.20
C GLY A 86 16.28 13.46 25.57
N PRO A 87 16.73 14.65 26.03
CA PRO A 87 16.19 15.93 25.59
C PRO A 87 16.48 16.25 24.12
N THR A 88 15.52 16.88 23.45
CA THR A 88 15.66 17.46 22.12
C THR A 88 16.39 18.81 22.21
N PHE A 89 17.26 19.13 21.25
CA PHE A 89 18.00 20.41 21.15
C PHE A 89 17.75 21.07 19.78
N ASP A 90 18.08 22.36 19.64
CA ASP A 90 17.90 23.12 18.38
C ASP A 90 18.89 22.67 17.28
N GLU A 91 18.41 21.93 16.27
CA GLU A 91 19.19 21.61 15.06
C GLU A 91 19.47 22.85 14.17
N GLY A 92 18.76 23.97 14.36
CA GLY A 92 18.83 25.14 13.48
C GLY A 92 20.17 25.90 13.49
N ARG A 93 21.00 25.69 14.52
CA ARG A 93 22.22 26.47 14.78
C ARG A 93 23.49 25.62 14.65
N PRO A 94 24.28 25.76 13.57
CA PRO A 94 25.60 25.14 13.49
C PRO A 94 26.53 25.68 14.59
N GLU A 95 27.50 24.86 14.98
CA GLU A 95 28.17 24.95 16.28
C GLU A 95 28.93 26.27 16.50
N VAL A 96 28.64 26.94 17.62
CA VAL A 96 29.40 28.10 18.12
C VAL A 96 30.15 27.64 19.36
N SER A 97 31.49 27.65 19.30
CA SER A 97 32.41 27.07 20.29
C SER A 97 32.58 27.86 21.61
N VAL A 98 31.54 28.59 22.02
CA VAL A 98 31.53 29.46 23.20
C VAL A 98 30.51 28.92 24.21
N PRO A 99 30.83 28.82 25.51
CA PRO A 99 29.83 28.47 26.53
C PRO A 99 28.67 29.46 26.46
N ARG A 100 27.48 28.92 26.22
CA ARG A 100 26.22 29.64 26.08
C ARG A 100 25.13 28.80 26.71
N VAL A 101 24.09 29.48 27.17
CA VAL A 101 22.88 28.82 27.63
C VAL A 101 22.24 28.08 26.45
N GLU A 102 22.31 26.76 26.47
CA GLU A 102 21.69 25.84 25.51
C GLU A 102 20.17 25.78 25.71
N GLN A 103 19.46 25.34 24.67
CA GLN A 103 18.01 25.27 24.62
C GLN A 103 17.61 23.81 24.43
N ALA A 104 16.75 23.32 25.31
CA ALA A 104 16.35 21.91 25.35
C ALA A 104 14.85 21.74 25.60
N LEU A 105 14.27 20.66 25.10
CA LEU A 105 12.91 20.22 25.40
C LEU A 105 12.96 18.85 26.07
N TYR A 106 12.33 18.71 27.24
CA TYR A 106 12.31 17.47 28.03
C TYR A 106 10.90 17.21 28.58
N GLU A 107 10.29 16.08 28.22
CA GLU A 107 8.90 15.71 28.54
C GLU A 107 7.88 16.86 28.32
N GLY A 108 8.02 17.58 27.20
CA GLY A 108 7.24 18.77 26.86
C GLY A 108 7.65 20.07 27.56
N THR A 109 8.49 20.01 28.58
CA THR A 109 8.97 21.19 29.32
C THR A 109 10.13 21.87 28.59
N ARG A 110 10.02 23.18 28.36
CA ARG A 110 11.05 24.01 27.71
C ARG A 110 12.11 24.40 28.75
N LEU A 111 13.38 24.04 28.51
CA LEU A 111 14.51 24.20 29.44
C LEU A 111 15.66 25.02 28.84
N LEU A 112 16.22 25.91 29.64
CA LEU A 112 17.49 26.58 29.38
C LEU A 112 18.58 25.93 30.25
N LEU A 113 19.67 25.50 29.62
CA LEU A 113 20.76 24.74 30.26
C LEU A 113 22.08 25.51 30.18
N ASP A 114 22.88 25.56 31.24
CA ASP A 114 24.27 26.03 31.17
C ASP A 114 25.20 24.91 31.67
N GLY A 115 26.18 24.51 30.86
CA GLY A 115 27.02 23.33 31.13
C GLY A 115 26.25 22.01 31.37
N GLY A 116 24.99 21.92 30.90
CA GLY A 116 24.08 20.80 31.17
C GLY A 116 23.21 20.96 32.43
N VAL A 117 23.40 22.03 33.23
CA VAL A 117 22.60 22.35 34.43
C VAL A 117 21.41 23.22 34.05
N ILE A 118 20.19 22.90 34.52
CA ILE A 118 19.00 23.72 34.25
C ILE A 118 19.13 25.07 34.97
N VAL A 119 19.27 26.16 34.20
CA VAL A 119 19.32 27.54 34.73
C VAL A 119 17.97 28.25 34.67
N ARG A 120 17.04 27.79 33.83
CA ARG A 120 15.64 28.25 33.81
C ARG A 120 14.75 27.21 33.13
N ALA A 121 13.51 27.08 33.60
CA ALA A 121 12.45 26.33 32.92
C ALA A 121 11.31 27.27 32.53
N GLY A 122 10.60 26.96 31.45
CA GLY A 122 9.31 27.53 31.13
C GLY A 122 8.21 26.92 32.00
N ARG A 123 6.95 27.29 31.75
CA ARG A 123 5.82 26.48 32.22
C ARG A 123 5.83 25.13 31.50
N ARG A 124 5.23 24.11 32.12
CA ARG A 124 4.96 22.84 31.44
C ARG A 124 3.73 23.06 30.55
N ASP A 125 3.98 23.37 29.30
CA ASP A 125 2.95 23.38 28.27
C ASP A 125 2.70 21.93 27.84
N GLU A 126 1.44 21.54 27.64
CA GLU A 126 1.11 20.12 27.49
C GLU A 126 1.55 19.55 26.13
N GLY A 127 2.11 18.33 26.16
CA GLY A 127 2.33 17.53 24.95
C GLY A 127 3.35 18.03 23.92
N LEU A 128 4.20 19.04 24.18
CA LEU A 128 5.23 19.47 23.22
C LEU A 128 6.20 18.32 22.86
N GLN A 129 6.33 18.03 21.57
CA GLN A 129 7.13 16.92 21.01
C GLN A 129 8.47 17.40 20.43
N GLY A 130 8.56 18.64 19.95
CA GLY A 130 9.78 19.20 19.37
C GLY A 130 9.74 20.71 19.17
N PHE A 131 10.88 21.26 18.74
CA PHE A 131 11.05 22.68 18.44
C PHE A 131 12.20 22.93 17.46
N THR A 132 12.27 24.15 16.90
CA THR A 132 13.42 24.66 16.14
C THR A 132 13.51 26.18 16.33
N SER A 133 14.72 26.75 16.30
CA SER A 133 14.85 28.21 16.21
C SER A 133 14.57 28.72 14.79
N VAL A 134 13.93 29.88 14.71
CA VAL A 134 13.55 30.55 13.47
C VAL A 134 14.66 31.56 13.10
N PRO A 135 15.26 31.48 11.90
CA PRO A 135 16.23 32.46 11.43
C PRO A 135 15.68 33.90 11.44
N ALA A 136 16.54 34.88 11.72
CA ALA A 136 16.15 36.30 11.76
C ALA A 136 15.50 36.80 10.46
N ARG A 137 15.91 36.27 9.29
CA ARG A 137 15.29 36.58 7.98
C ARG A 137 13.80 36.21 7.87
N LEU A 138 13.32 35.33 8.75
CA LEU A 138 11.94 34.83 8.84
C LEU A 138 11.20 35.43 10.05
N GLY A 139 11.66 36.58 10.55
CA GLY A 139 11.10 37.26 11.72
C GLY A 139 11.58 36.74 13.07
N GLY A 140 12.47 35.74 13.10
CA GLY A 140 13.07 35.23 14.34
C GLY A 140 12.11 34.50 15.28
N GLY A 141 12.62 34.17 16.47
CA GLY A 141 11.93 33.40 17.50
C GLY A 141 12.13 31.90 17.37
N TYR A 142 11.10 31.14 17.73
CA TYR A 142 11.10 29.68 17.79
C TYR A 142 9.75 29.14 17.30
N LEU A 143 9.77 27.98 16.65
CA LEU A 143 8.58 27.14 16.45
C LEU A 143 8.64 25.96 17.41
N PHE A 144 7.48 25.61 17.95
CA PHE A 144 7.23 24.43 18.79
C PHE A 144 6.09 23.62 18.17
N TRP A 145 6.00 22.33 18.48
CA TRP A 145 4.86 21.51 18.06
C TRP A 145 4.50 20.45 19.10
N SER A 146 3.21 20.11 19.16
CA SER A 146 2.62 19.08 20.03
C SER A 146 1.77 18.10 19.19
N GLY A 147 1.02 17.23 19.86
CA GLY A 147 -0.07 16.47 19.24
C GLY A 147 -1.36 17.26 19.00
N GLU A 148 -1.37 18.57 19.28
CA GLU A 148 -2.52 19.48 19.13
C GLU A 148 -2.22 20.67 18.20
N GLY A 149 -0.98 20.84 17.73
CA GLY A 149 -0.67 21.84 16.72
C GLY A 149 0.79 22.30 16.66
N THR A 150 1.00 23.35 15.86
CA THR A 150 2.26 24.08 15.74
C THR A 150 2.10 25.47 16.36
N TYR A 151 3.05 25.90 17.17
CA TYR A 151 3.04 27.17 17.89
C TYR A 151 4.30 27.98 17.61
N ARG A 152 4.23 29.30 17.81
CA ARG A 152 5.37 30.22 17.71
C ARG A 152 5.56 30.98 19.01
N ALA A 153 6.82 31.18 19.40
CA ALA A 153 7.19 32.12 20.46
C ALA A 153 8.29 33.09 19.97
N ARG A 154 8.31 34.32 20.48
CA ARG A 154 9.40 35.29 20.23
C ARG A 154 10.68 34.92 20.98
N GLU A 155 10.54 34.34 22.16
CA GLU A 155 11.62 33.86 23.02
C GLU A 155 11.42 32.39 23.38
N PHE A 156 12.49 31.65 23.66
CA PHE A 156 12.42 30.21 23.86
C PHE A 156 11.51 29.80 25.05
N LEU A 157 11.54 30.58 26.13
CA LEU A 157 10.65 30.41 27.29
C LEU A 157 9.50 31.43 27.32
N GLY A 158 9.24 32.13 26.20
CA GLY A 158 8.18 33.11 26.08
C GLY A 158 6.78 32.47 25.95
N GLU A 159 5.78 33.32 25.83
CA GLU A 159 4.41 32.92 25.47
C GLU A 159 4.39 32.26 24.08
N MET A 160 3.57 31.20 23.95
CA MET A 160 3.38 30.48 22.68
C MET A 160 2.02 30.86 22.08
N THR A 161 2.04 31.37 20.85
CA THR A 161 0.82 31.60 20.06
C THR A 161 0.62 30.41 19.12
N LEU A 162 -0.59 29.84 19.07
CA LEU A 162 -0.94 28.83 18.06
C LEU A 162 -0.75 29.42 16.65
N LEU A 163 -0.02 28.70 15.81
CA LEU A 163 0.29 29.10 14.43
C LEU A 163 -0.64 28.40 13.44
N ALA A 164 -0.82 27.08 13.62
CA ALA A 164 -1.70 26.24 12.82
C ALA A 164 -1.97 24.90 13.51
N ASP A 165 -3.14 24.33 13.26
CA ASP A 165 -3.52 22.98 13.69
C ASP A 165 -2.92 21.92 12.74
N VAL A 166 -1.61 21.69 12.88
CA VAL A 166 -0.85 20.62 12.22
C VAL A 166 0.27 20.13 13.13
N HIS A 167 0.58 18.82 13.05
CA HIS A 167 1.57 18.17 13.90
C HIS A 167 2.81 17.74 13.06
N PRO A 168 3.78 18.64 12.84
CA PRO A 168 4.98 18.31 12.07
C PRO A 168 5.83 17.26 12.79
N VAL A 169 6.30 16.27 12.02
CA VAL A 169 7.38 15.36 12.42
C VAL A 169 8.71 16.12 12.46
N THR A 170 8.90 17.09 11.55
CA THR A 170 10.01 18.06 11.59
C THR A 170 9.58 19.43 11.07
N ALA A 171 10.15 20.49 11.64
CA ALA A 171 10.10 21.85 11.09
C ALA A 171 11.52 22.31 10.74
N ARG A 172 11.71 22.89 9.55
CA ARG A 172 13.02 23.37 9.06
C ARG A 172 12.90 24.71 8.31
N PRO A 173 13.90 25.60 8.35
CA PRO A 173 13.92 26.79 7.51
C PRO A 173 13.92 26.43 6.02
N TRP A 174 13.03 27.05 5.25
CA TRP A 174 12.84 26.77 3.83
C TRP A 174 12.66 28.06 3.03
N LEU A 175 13.75 28.47 2.36
CA LEU A 175 13.81 29.69 1.55
C LEU A 175 13.33 30.91 2.34
N ASP A 176 12.12 31.39 2.02
CA ASP A 176 11.46 32.57 2.56
C ASP A 176 10.40 32.27 3.66
N GLY A 177 10.24 31.00 4.06
CA GLY A 177 9.36 30.57 5.15
C GLY A 177 9.96 29.42 5.98
N MET A 178 9.14 28.80 6.81
CA MET A 178 9.45 27.52 7.45
C MET A 178 8.70 26.40 6.72
N ALA A 179 9.37 25.28 6.45
CA ALA A 179 8.71 24.06 5.99
C ALA A 179 8.39 23.15 7.19
N LEU A 180 7.15 22.69 7.24
CA LEU A 180 6.58 21.76 8.21
C LEU A 180 6.34 20.43 7.50
N SER A 181 7.08 19.39 7.85
CA SER A 181 6.91 18.04 7.31
C SER A 181 6.05 17.24 8.27
N THR A 182 4.81 16.97 7.91
CA THR A 182 3.81 16.26 8.73
C THR A 182 3.67 14.81 8.24
N ARG A 183 2.55 14.12 8.51
CA ARG A 183 2.25 12.81 7.89
C ARG A 183 1.48 12.97 6.57
N GLU A 184 0.66 14.00 6.53
CA GLU A 184 -0.25 14.40 5.44
C GLU A 184 0.52 15.06 4.29
N GLY A 185 1.72 15.59 4.54
CA GLY A 185 2.59 16.10 3.48
C GLY A 185 3.70 17.03 3.96
N THR A 186 3.97 18.06 3.17
CA THR A 186 4.91 19.11 3.54
C THR A 186 4.32 20.47 3.17
N PHE A 187 4.23 21.35 4.17
CA PHE A 187 3.63 22.66 4.07
C PHE A 187 4.70 23.73 4.30
N THR A 188 4.59 24.87 3.64
CA THR A 188 5.33 26.09 3.96
C THR A 188 4.43 27.07 4.69
N VAL A 189 5.01 27.76 5.67
CA VAL A 189 4.36 28.87 6.39
C VAL A 189 5.29 30.08 6.40
N ASP A 190 4.79 31.24 5.95
CA ASP A 190 5.53 32.50 6.07
C ASP A 190 5.28 33.13 7.44
N LEU A 191 6.31 33.08 8.29
CA LEU A 191 6.29 33.65 9.63
C LEU A 191 6.43 35.19 9.66
N ARG A 192 6.51 35.85 8.50
CA ARG A 192 6.51 37.32 8.37
C ARG A 192 5.10 37.86 8.12
N ALA A 193 4.17 37.03 7.64
CA ALA A 193 2.77 37.40 7.47
C ALA A 193 2.11 37.67 8.84
N ALA A 194 1.22 38.67 8.88
CA ALA A 194 0.44 38.99 10.09
C ALA A 194 -0.53 37.87 10.49
N GLN A 195 -1.01 37.12 9.50
CA GLN A 195 -1.75 35.86 9.66
C GLN A 195 -1.00 34.79 8.84
N PRO A 196 -0.12 33.98 9.46
CA PRO A 196 0.63 32.95 8.77
C PRO A 196 -0.29 31.87 8.21
N THR A 197 -0.27 31.67 6.89
CA THR A 197 -1.06 30.63 6.21
C THR A 197 -0.21 29.41 5.91
N LEU A 198 -0.79 28.22 6.05
CA LEU A 198 -0.20 26.99 5.52
C LEU A 198 -0.43 26.93 4.01
N GLN A 199 0.63 26.71 3.26
CA GLN A 199 0.59 26.44 1.82
C GLN A 199 1.23 25.09 1.57
N ALA A 200 0.54 24.15 0.90
CA ALA A 200 1.15 22.88 0.53
C ALA A 200 2.31 23.13 -0.46
N LEU A 201 3.45 22.45 -0.28
CA LEU A 201 4.53 22.53 -1.26
C LEU A 201 4.04 21.93 -2.59
N PRO A 202 4.26 22.59 -3.75
CA PRO A 202 3.82 22.09 -5.07
C PRO A 202 4.59 20.83 -5.53
N TRP A 203 5.53 20.34 -4.73
CA TRP A 203 6.34 19.16 -4.98
C TRP A 203 5.91 18.02 -4.06
N ALA A 204 4.71 17.51 -4.33
CA ALA A 204 4.14 16.33 -3.67
C ALA A 204 5.18 15.21 -3.61
N GLY A 205 5.58 14.84 -2.39
CA GLY A 205 6.53 13.77 -2.15
C GLY A 205 7.98 14.13 -1.92
N THR A 206 8.27 15.40 -1.65
CA THR A 206 9.53 15.82 -1.02
C THR A 206 9.74 15.04 0.29
N SER A 207 10.76 14.19 0.35
CA SER A 207 11.09 13.35 1.51
C SER A 207 12.18 13.95 2.40
N GLU A 208 13.06 14.76 1.82
CA GLU A 208 13.96 15.63 2.58
C GLU A 208 14.09 16.99 1.88
N LEU A 209 14.22 18.04 2.68
CA LEU A 209 14.41 19.42 2.24
C LEU A 209 15.44 20.12 3.12
N LEU A 210 16.24 20.99 2.50
CA LEU A 210 17.22 21.83 3.18
C LEU A 210 17.40 23.13 2.41
N ALA A 211 17.01 24.26 3.01
CA ALA A 211 17.40 25.58 2.52
C ALA A 211 18.51 26.16 3.39
N LEU A 212 19.56 26.64 2.73
CA LEU A 212 20.72 27.24 3.37
C LEU A 212 20.49 28.73 3.64
N ASP A 213 19.86 29.42 2.69
CA ASP A 213 19.45 30.82 2.76
C ASP A 213 18.14 31.02 1.98
N ALA A 214 17.77 32.27 1.66
CA ALA A 214 16.56 32.59 0.90
C ALA A 214 16.65 32.23 -0.59
N ARG A 215 17.84 31.92 -1.12
CA ARG A 215 18.08 31.62 -2.53
C ARG A 215 18.49 30.17 -2.79
N ARG A 216 19.34 29.62 -1.93
CA ARG A 216 19.97 28.31 -2.12
C ARG A 216 19.25 27.23 -1.30
N ALA A 217 18.63 26.28 -1.99
CA ALA A 217 17.99 25.13 -1.38
C ALA A 217 18.10 23.87 -2.24
N ALA A 218 17.94 22.72 -1.59
CA ALA A 218 17.81 21.42 -2.24
C ALA A 218 16.60 20.68 -1.64
N ARG A 219 15.93 19.87 -2.48
CA ARG A 219 14.90 18.91 -2.08
C ARG A 219 15.18 17.56 -2.71
N ILE A 220 14.89 16.49 -2.00
CA ILE A 220 14.93 15.10 -2.47
C ILE A 220 13.50 14.56 -2.41
N ASP A 221 13.04 13.87 -3.46
CA ASP A 221 11.78 13.12 -3.43
C ASP A 221 11.95 11.68 -2.91
N ALA A 222 10.86 10.96 -2.68
CA ALA A 222 10.92 9.59 -2.16
C ALA A 222 11.65 8.57 -3.06
N PHE A 223 11.96 8.92 -4.31
CA PHE A 223 12.76 8.10 -5.25
C PHE A 223 14.24 8.47 -5.26
N GLY A 224 14.66 9.46 -4.45
CA GLY A 224 16.03 9.96 -4.44
C GLY A 224 16.34 10.93 -5.58
N ARG A 225 15.34 11.46 -6.31
CA ARG A 225 15.57 12.52 -7.30
C ARG A 225 15.72 13.83 -6.55
N ALA A 226 16.89 14.45 -6.69
CA ALA A 226 17.14 15.76 -6.12
C ALA A 226 16.87 16.87 -7.13
N ALA A 227 16.28 17.95 -6.66
CA ALA A 227 16.22 19.22 -7.37
C ALA A 227 16.86 20.31 -6.51
N VAL A 228 17.64 21.19 -7.12
CA VAL A 228 18.32 22.30 -6.43
C VAL A 228 17.92 23.64 -7.04
N THR A 229 17.89 24.68 -6.21
CA THR A 229 17.66 26.07 -6.63
C THR A 229 18.75 26.99 -6.10
N LEU A 230 19.02 28.06 -6.85
CA LEU A 230 20.02 29.09 -6.56
C LEU A 230 19.40 30.51 -6.54
N ASP A 231 18.11 30.62 -6.84
CA ASP A 231 17.40 31.87 -7.13
C ASP A 231 16.17 32.11 -6.23
N GLY A 232 15.91 31.23 -5.28
CA GLY A 232 14.74 31.32 -4.38
C GLY A 232 13.60 30.37 -4.75
N GLY A 233 13.86 29.36 -5.57
CA GLY A 233 12.87 28.40 -6.05
C GLY A 233 12.13 28.85 -7.31
N ALA A 234 12.58 29.93 -7.95
CA ALA A 234 12.05 30.41 -9.24
C ALA A 234 12.47 29.48 -10.38
N SER A 235 13.66 28.87 -10.30
CA SER A 235 14.08 27.75 -11.11
C SER A 235 14.60 26.59 -10.26
N TRP A 236 14.52 25.38 -10.82
CA TRP A 236 14.97 24.13 -10.20
C TRP A 236 15.76 23.30 -11.20
N VAL A 237 17.01 22.99 -10.87
CA VAL A 237 17.89 22.10 -11.64
C VAL A 237 17.70 20.67 -11.11
N ASP A 238 17.23 19.77 -11.97
CA ASP A 238 17.13 18.34 -11.66
C ASP A 238 18.53 17.69 -11.71
N VAL A 239 18.97 17.13 -10.58
CA VAL A 239 20.30 16.54 -10.41
C VAL A 239 20.43 15.21 -11.16
N LEU A 240 19.34 14.43 -11.28
CA LEU A 240 19.36 13.18 -12.03
C LEU A 240 19.49 13.46 -13.54
N ALA A 241 18.73 14.43 -14.06
CA ALA A 241 18.83 14.84 -15.46
C ALA A 241 20.18 15.52 -15.79
N THR A 242 20.74 16.29 -14.86
CA THR A 242 21.98 17.08 -15.10
C THR A 242 23.27 16.31 -14.79
N ARG A 243 23.24 15.32 -13.90
CA ARG A 243 24.44 14.59 -13.42
C ARG A 243 24.32 13.05 -13.46
N GLY A 244 23.17 12.48 -13.82
CA GLY A 244 23.02 11.04 -14.02
C GLY A 244 23.04 10.17 -12.75
N PHE A 245 22.76 10.74 -11.57
CA PHE A 245 22.68 9.99 -10.31
C PHE A 245 21.55 10.47 -9.37
N THR A 246 21.13 9.59 -8.47
CA THR A 246 20.15 9.90 -7.40
C THR A 246 20.85 10.22 -6.07
N VAL A 247 20.24 11.11 -5.29
CA VAL A 247 20.74 11.57 -3.99
C VAL A 247 20.00 10.84 -2.88
N ARG A 248 20.75 10.32 -1.90
CA ARG A 248 20.24 9.54 -0.76
C ARG A 248 19.91 10.40 0.46
N ALA A 249 20.60 11.53 0.65
CA ALA A 249 20.44 12.44 1.78
C ALA A 249 21.03 13.83 1.48
N LEU A 250 20.46 14.86 2.10
CA LEU A 250 21.01 16.23 2.15
C LEU A 250 21.88 16.42 3.40
N GLY A 251 22.97 17.17 3.26
CA GLY A 251 23.82 17.61 4.36
C GLY A 251 24.08 19.11 4.32
N ARG A 252 24.57 19.68 5.43
CA ARG A 252 25.01 21.08 5.51
C ARG A 252 26.45 21.13 5.99
N GLU A 253 27.32 21.77 5.22
CA GLU A 253 28.76 21.84 5.48
C GLU A 253 29.26 23.23 5.06
N GLU A 254 29.93 23.97 5.96
CA GLU A 254 30.63 25.23 5.66
C GLU A 254 29.88 26.26 4.77
N GLY A 255 28.56 26.40 4.91
CA GLY A 255 27.80 27.32 4.05
C GLY A 255 27.56 26.82 2.62
N ARG A 256 27.53 25.49 2.45
CA ARG A 256 27.17 24.71 1.27
C ARG A 256 26.10 23.67 1.64
N ILE A 257 25.37 23.17 0.65
CA ILE A 257 24.51 21.97 0.80
C ILE A 257 25.26 20.79 0.17
N VAL A 258 25.30 19.66 0.87
CA VAL A 258 25.96 18.43 0.40
C VAL A 258 24.90 17.46 -0.13
N LEU A 259 25.11 16.94 -1.33
CA LEU A 259 24.26 15.91 -1.95
C LEU A 259 24.97 14.56 -1.87
N THR A 260 24.50 13.67 -0.99
CA THR A 260 25.10 12.34 -0.84
C THR A 260 24.57 11.39 -1.92
N SER A 261 25.38 11.06 -2.93
CA SER A 261 24.99 10.14 -4.03
C SER A 261 24.66 8.72 -3.51
N THR A 262 23.70 8.05 -4.15
CA THR A 262 23.36 6.64 -3.88
C THR A 262 24.48 5.67 -4.29
N ARG A 263 25.27 6.01 -5.31
CA ARG A 263 26.33 5.14 -5.87
C ARG A 263 27.66 5.20 -5.12
N GLY A 264 27.77 6.01 -4.05
CA GLY A 264 28.99 6.10 -3.24
C GLY A 264 30.17 6.84 -3.89
N GLY A 265 29.90 7.62 -4.95
CA GLY A 265 30.90 8.49 -5.58
C GLY A 265 31.20 9.78 -4.80
N ALA A 266 31.92 10.70 -5.43
CA ALA A 266 32.24 12.02 -4.88
C ALA A 266 30.99 12.78 -4.40
N ALA A 267 31.17 13.64 -3.38
CA ALA A 267 30.11 14.50 -2.89
C ALA A 267 29.93 15.71 -3.83
N THR A 268 28.69 15.94 -4.27
CA THR A 268 28.30 17.13 -5.01
C THR A 268 27.81 18.20 -4.05
N PHE A 269 28.28 19.43 -4.22
CA PHE A 269 27.95 20.57 -3.38
C PHE A 269 27.10 21.59 -4.14
N VAL A 270 26.07 22.12 -3.48
CA VAL A 270 25.37 23.32 -3.94
C VAL A 270 26.08 24.54 -3.35
N THR A 271 26.78 25.28 -4.21
CA THR A 271 27.55 26.48 -3.84
C THR A 271 26.76 27.75 -4.20
N ARG A 272 27.41 28.90 -4.46
CA ARG A 272 26.73 30.05 -5.11
C ARG A 272 26.87 30.02 -6.63
N GLU A 273 27.90 29.32 -7.09
CA GLU A 273 28.37 29.19 -8.46
C GLU A 273 27.63 28.05 -9.19
N GLY A 274 27.15 27.04 -8.45
CA GLY A 274 26.24 26.02 -8.98
C GLY A 274 26.32 24.67 -8.25
N LEU A 275 26.15 23.59 -9.02
CA LEU A 275 26.49 22.23 -8.62
C LEU A 275 27.98 22.00 -8.90
N VAL A 276 28.77 21.80 -7.84
CA VAL A 276 30.21 21.55 -7.91
C VAL A 276 30.50 20.15 -7.37
N ASP A 277 31.06 19.29 -8.21
CA ASP A 277 31.59 17.99 -7.79
C ASP A 277 33.03 18.19 -7.29
N ILE A 278 33.36 17.65 -6.11
CA ILE A 278 34.73 17.71 -5.57
C ILE A 278 35.33 16.30 -5.67
N GLU A 279 36.14 16.08 -6.71
CA GLU A 279 36.85 14.83 -6.89
C GLU A 279 37.86 14.57 -5.75
N GLY A 280 37.93 13.31 -5.32
CA GLY A 280 38.42 12.89 -3.99
C GLY A 280 39.92 12.99 -3.71
N SER A 281 40.64 13.93 -4.33
CA SER A 281 42.09 14.10 -4.14
C SER A 281 42.46 15.39 -3.39
N ALA A 282 41.66 16.45 -3.45
CA ALA A 282 42.03 17.76 -2.89
C ALA A 282 41.89 17.86 -1.35
N LEU A 283 41.14 16.95 -0.72
CA LEU A 283 40.97 16.88 0.74
C LEU A 283 42.08 16.05 1.44
N GLY A 284 43.29 16.05 0.88
CA GLY A 284 44.45 15.21 1.24
C GLY A 284 45.09 15.42 2.63
N GLY A 285 44.32 15.94 3.60
CA GLY A 285 44.70 16.07 5.01
C GLY A 285 43.54 15.82 5.98
N ALA A 286 42.31 15.61 5.49
CA ALA A 286 41.12 15.34 6.30
C ALA A 286 41.11 13.88 6.78
N ARG A 287 42.04 13.57 7.71
CA ARG A 287 42.21 12.29 8.43
C ARG A 287 40.86 11.69 8.86
N GLU A 288 40.37 10.75 8.04
CA GLU A 288 39.07 10.05 8.11
C GLU A 288 38.16 10.53 9.26
N THR A 289 37.50 11.67 9.05
CA THR A 289 36.78 12.37 10.13
C THR A 289 35.59 11.52 10.59
N ALA A 290 35.76 10.94 11.79
CA ALA A 290 35.00 9.79 12.31
C ALA A 290 33.52 9.78 11.86
N PRO A 291 33.13 8.74 11.10
CA PRO A 291 32.28 8.83 9.90
C PRO A 291 31.10 9.78 10.08
N ALA A 292 31.34 11.04 9.70
CA ALA A 292 30.49 12.24 9.77
C ALA A 292 29.21 12.01 10.60
N ARG A 293 29.38 11.87 11.93
CA ARG A 293 28.40 11.39 12.94
C ARG A 293 27.04 11.06 12.31
N ARG A 294 26.94 9.85 11.70
CA ARG A 294 25.81 9.41 10.86
C ARG A 294 24.52 10.15 11.25
N PHE A 295 24.07 11.08 10.40
CA PHE A 295 22.81 11.77 10.62
C PHE A 295 21.72 10.71 10.65
N THR A 296 21.37 10.32 11.87
CA THR A 296 20.46 9.22 12.13
C THR A 296 19.12 9.92 12.17
N PRO A 297 18.28 9.81 11.11
CA PRO A 297 16.95 10.40 11.17
C PRO A 297 16.26 9.89 12.43
N ILE A 298 15.38 10.71 13.03
CA ILE A 298 14.80 10.48 14.36
C ILE A 298 13.75 9.34 14.30
N SER A 299 14.26 8.13 14.04
CA SER A 299 13.57 6.85 13.97
C SER A 299 13.82 6.02 15.23
N ARG A 300 14.24 6.68 16.33
CA ARG A 300 14.56 6.09 17.64
C ARG A 300 13.83 6.73 18.83
N LEU A 301 13.01 7.76 18.60
CA LEU A 301 12.22 8.42 19.66
C LEU A 301 10.71 8.46 19.39
N LEU A 302 10.26 8.12 18.17
CA LEU A 302 8.83 8.06 17.83
C LEU A 302 8.28 6.64 18.00
N SER A 303 8.09 6.24 19.26
CA SER A 303 7.30 5.05 19.64
C SER A 303 5.79 5.36 19.63
N VAL A 304 5.30 6.00 18.57
CA VAL A 304 3.88 6.28 18.35
C VAL A 304 3.33 5.24 17.38
N SER A 305 2.34 4.47 17.81
CA SER A 305 1.73 3.37 17.05
C SER A 305 1.20 3.85 15.69
N SER A 306 1.79 3.36 14.61
CA SER A 306 1.36 3.56 13.21
C SER A 306 1.95 2.40 12.38
N PRO A 307 1.26 1.95 11.31
CA PRO A 307 1.38 0.56 10.85
C PRO A 307 2.71 0.21 10.14
N PRO A 308 3.17 -1.06 10.23
CA PRO A 308 4.39 -1.52 9.59
C PRO A 308 4.16 -1.95 8.13
N ALA A 309 4.53 -1.10 7.17
CA ALA A 309 4.58 -1.48 5.76
C ALA A 309 5.82 -0.93 5.02
N LEU A 310 5.94 0.39 4.86
CA LEU A 310 6.85 1.01 3.87
C LEU A 310 8.18 1.54 4.44
N ALA A 311 8.75 0.81 5.39
CA ALA A 311 10.06 1.12 5.98
C ALA A 311 11.21 0.75 5.02
N ARG A 312 11.52 1.65 4.08
CA ARG A 312 12.56 1.53 3.03
C ARG A 312 12.23 0.50 1.94
N LEU A 313 11.34 0.87 1.04
CA LEU A 313 11.39 0.34 -0.33
C LEU A 313 12.81 0.59 -0.89
N SER A 314 13.47 -0.47 -1.36
CA SER A 314 14.63 -0.30 -2.23
C SER A 314 14.16 0.04 -3.65
N SER A 315 15.04 0.48 -4.55
CA SER A 315 14.71 0.66 -5.97
C SER A 315 14.42 -0.66 -6.72
N ARG A 316 14.40 -1.80 -6.02
CA ARG A 316 13.97 -3.13 -6.50
C ARG A 316 12.90 -3.77 -5.60
N ALA A 317 12.31 -3.02 -4.67
CA ALA A 317 11.16 -3.50 -3.93
C ALA A 317 9.91 -3.39 -4.81
N LEU A 318 9.02 -4.39 -4.72
CA LEU A 318 7.74 -4.38 -5.43
C LEU A 318 6.91 -3.14 -5.05
N ALA A 319 6.08 -2.71 -5.98
CA ALA A 319 5.08 -1.68 -5.72
C ALA A 319 4.13 -2.13 -4.60
N PRO A 320 3.73 -1.25 -3.66
CA PRO A 320 2.61 -1.54 -2.78
C PRO A 320 1.35 -1.78 -3.62
N GLU A 321 0.50 -2.71 -3.20
CA GLU A 321 -0.76 -3.04 -3.87
C GLU A 321 -1.63 -1.80 -4.13
N SER A 322 -1.72 -0.88 -3.16
CA SER A 322 -2.43 0.40 -3.33
C SER A 322 -1.87 1.27 -4.45
N LEU A 323 -0.56 1.22 -4.75
CA LEU A 323 0.03 1.91 -5.90
C LEU A 323 -0.29 1.20 -7.22
N PHE A 324 -0.31 -0.13 -7.21
CA PHE A 324 -0.70 -0.93 -8.37
C PHE A 324 -2.17 -0.62 -8.75
N LEU A 325 -3.06 -0.61 -7.75
CA LEU A 325 -4.44 -0.11 -7.89
C LEU A 325 -4.47 1.36 -8.34
N ALA A 326 -3.62 2.24 -7.82
CA ALA A 326 -3.55 3.64 -8.26
C ALA A 326 -3.17 3.81 -9.73
N VAL A 327 -2.42 2.87 -10.30
CA VAL A 327 -2.12 2.83 -11.73
C VAL A 327 -3.25 2.20 -12.53
N ALA A 328 -3.90 1.15 -12.02
CA ALA A 328 -4.95 0.42 -12.74
C ALA A 328 -6.33 1.10 -12.73
N SER A 329 -6.70 1.74 -11.62
CA SER A 329 -8.05 2.26 -11.35
C SER A 329 -8.07 3.67 -10.75
N GLY A 330 -6.91 4.34 -10.63
CA GLY A 330 -6.76 5.59 -9.90
C GLY A 330 -6.95 6.88 -10.73
N ALA A 331 -7.58 7.89 -10.11
CA ALA A 331 -7.78 9.21 -10.70
C ALA A 331 -6.74 10.21 -10.17
N ARG A 332 -5.99 10.85 -11.06
CA ARG A 332 -5.02 11.88 -10.69
C ARG A 332 -5.72 13.17 -10.27
N LEU A 333 -5.45 13.63 -9.05
CA LEU A 333 -6.04 14.83 -8.46
C LEU A 333 -5.33 16.12 -8.91
N PRO A 334 -6.04 17.26 -8.98
CA PRO A 334 -5.42 18.58 -9.22
C PRO A 334 -4.30 18.93 -8.23
N SER A 335 -4.40 18.43 -6.99
CA SER A 335 -3.40 18.59 -5.92
C SER A 335 -2.12 17.75 -6.10
N GLY A 336 -2.01 16.94 -7.15
CA GLY A 336 -0.90 16.01 -7.35
C GLY A 336 -1.02 14.70 -6.55
N GLY A 337 -2.14 14.49 -5.86
CA GLY A 337 -2.53 13.18 -5.35
C GLY A 337 -3.05 12.24 -6.45
N MET A 338 -3.35 11.00 -6.07
CA MET A 338 -3.98 9.96 -6.88
C MET A 338 -5.04 9.33 -6.00
N LEU A 339 -6.32 9.54 -6.32
CA LEU A 339 -7.44 8.89 -5.65
C LEU A 339 -7.51 7.44 -6.12
N VAL A 340 -7.56 6.51 -5.18
CA VAL A 340 -7.63 5.06 -5.41
C VAL A 340 -8.83 4.52 -4.64
N ALA A 341 -9.67 3.72 -5.29
CA ALA A 341 -10.61 2.87 -4.59
C ALA A 341 -9.87 1.64 -4.04
N VAL A 342 -10.12 1.29 -2.79
CA VAL A 342 -9.61 0.10 -2.12
C VAL A 342 -10.79 -0.69 -1.55
N GLU A 343 -10.54 -1.92 -1.11
CA GLU A 343 -11.56 -2.70 -0.40
C GLU A 343 -12.07 -1.90 0.83
N GLU A 344 -13.39 -1.83 1.01
CA GLU A 344 -14.10 -1.04 2.04
C GLU A 344 -13.85 0.49 2.06
N GLY A 345 -13.18 1.08 1.07
CA GLY A 345 -12.95 2.53 1.09
C GLY A 345 -12.12 3.14 -0.04
N ILE A 346 -11.38 4.19 0.32
CA ILE A 346 -10.50 4.93 -0.58
C ILE A 346 -9.17 5.27 0.09
N SER A 347 -8.11 5.23 -0.71
CA SER A 347 -6.79 5.72 -0.34
C SER A 347 -6.42 6.82 -1.33
N VAL A 348 -5.87 7.93 -0.85
CA VAL A 348 -5.28 8.95 -1.71
C VAL A 348 -3.76 8.87 -1.56
N LEU A 349 -3.08 8.52 -2.65
CA LEU A 349 -1.62 8.42 -2.67
C LEU A 349 -1.01 9.72 -3.22
N ALA A 350 0.14 10.15 -2.70
CA ALA A 350 0.90 11.21 -3.35
C ALA A 350 1.59 10.68 -4.63
N ALA A 351 1.35 11.29 -5.81
CA ALA A 351 1.89 10.82 -7.11
C ALA A 351 3.43 10.89 -7.25
N GLY A 352 4.11 11.37 -6.22
CA GLY A 352 5.58 11.45 -6.10
C GLY A 352 6.19 10.53 -5.02
N THR A 353 5.41 9.73 -4.27
CA THR A 353 5.95 8.83 -3.23
C THR A 353 5.37 7.43 -3.16
N PRO A 354 4.33 7.13 -3.96
CA PRO A 354 3.41 6.04 -3.68
C PRO A 354 2.90 5.83 -2.25
N ARG A 355 3.01 6.82 -1.35
CA ARG A 355 2.49 6.71 0.02
C ARG A 355 1.06 7.22 0.09
N PRO A 356 0.19 6.55 0.87
CA PRO A 356 -1.04 7.17 1.33
C PRO A 356 -0.69 8.42 2.14
N TRP A 357 -1.29 9.55 1.77
CA TRP A 357 -1.29 10.77 2.60
C TRP A 357 -2.61 10.95 3.37
N MET A 358 -3.61 10.14 3.01
CA MET A 358 -4.97 10.14 3.54
C MET A 358 -5.61 8.81 3.13
N GLU A 359 -6.11 8.07 4.11
CA GLU A 359 -6.89 6.84 3.93
C GLU A 359 -8.22 7.01 4.64
N GLY A 360 -9.28 6.44 4.07
CA GLY A 360 -10.62 6.56 4.62
C GLY A 360 -11.53 5.43 4.18
N THR A 361 -12.20 4.82 5.15
CA THR A 361 -13.50 4.20 4.91
C THR A 361 -14.42 5.22 4.26
N LEU A 362 -15.19 4.82 3.25
CA LEU A 362 -16.18 5.70 2.63
C LEU A 362 -17.35 5.91 3.61
N LEU A 363 -17.28 6.97 4.42
CA LEU A 363 -18.25 7.20 5.50
C LEU A 363 -19.67 7.34 4.93
N ASN A 364 -20.62 6.62 5.55
CA ASN A 364 -22.02 6.47 5.12
C ASN A 364 -22.25 5.65 3.84
N VAL A 365 -21.21 5.17 3.17
CA VAL A 365 -21.33 4.20 2.08
C VAL A 365 -21.35 2.81 2.71
N SER A 366 -22.43 2.06 2.47
CA SER A 366 -22.63 0.74 3.07
C SER A 366 -21.71 -0.32 2.45
N GLY A 367 -21.38 -1.38 3.21
CA GLY A 367 -20.41 -2.42 2.80
C GLY A 367 -20.74 -3.18 1.52
N GLY A 368 -21.95 -3.03 0.96
CA GLY A 368 -22.31 -3.56 -0.36
C GLY A 368 -21.55 -2.91 -1.53
N TYR A 369 -20.96 -1.72 -1.34
CA TYR A 369 -20.13 -1.03 -2.34
C TYR A 369 -18.74 -1.69 -2.45
N THR A 370 -18.71 -2.99 -2.72
CA THR A 370 -17.50 -3.83 -2.77
C THR A 370 -16.53 -3.44 -3.89
N ARG A 371 -16.98 -2.66 -4.88
CA ARG A 371 -16.23 -2.34 -6.11
C ARG A 371 -16.46 -0.88 -6.50
N CYS A 372 -15.39 -0.09 -6.47
CA CYS A 372 -15.34 1.27 -7.04
C CYS A 372 -14.07 1.44 -7.89
N GLN A 373 -14.11 2.35 -8.86
CA GLN A 373 -12.97 2.75 -9.70
C GLN A 373 -13.03 4.26 -9.89
N ALA A 374 -11.88 4.93 -9.79
CA ALA A 374 -11.82 6.37 -9.85
C ALA A 374 -11.73 6.86 -11.32
N VAL A 375 -12.46 7.94 -11.63
CA VAL A 375 -12.50 8.56 -12.96
C VAL A 375 -12.06 10.02 -12.87
N VAL A 376 -11.20 10.45 -13.79
CA VAL A 376 -10.71 11.83 -13.87
C VAL A 376 -11.71 12.67 -14.67
N ASP A 377 -12.55 13.44 -13.96
CA ASP A 377 -13.34 14.54 -14.54
C ASP A 377 -12.67 15.90 -14.31
N ALA A 378 -12.96 16.85 -15.20
CA ALA A 378 -12.32 18.16 -15.24
C ALA A 378 -12.74 19.10 -14.10
N GLY A 379 -13.91 18.88 -13.49
CA GLY A 379 -14.41 19.67 -12.36
C GLY A 379 -14.12 19.01 -11.01
N ALA A 380 -14.29 17.70 -10.89
CA ALA A 380 -14.01 16.95 -9.67
C ALA A 380 -13.72 15.47 -9.96
N PRO A 381 -12.82 14.79 -9.22
CA PRO A 381 -12.68 13.34 -9.32
C PRO A 381 -14.00 12.62 -8.97
N LEU A 382 -14.31 11.58 -9.74
CA LEU A 382 -15.48 10.71 -9.54
C LEU A 382 -15.04 9.31 -9.09
N LEU A 383 -15.93 8.60 -8.41
CA LEU A 383 -15.87 7.15 -8.20
C LEU A 383 -17.06 6.52 -8.93
N ALA A 384 -16.79 5.71 -9.95
CA ALA A 384 -17.77 4.82 -10.54
C ALA A 384 -17.80 3.54 -9.69
N CYS A 385 -18.92 3.31 -9.01
CA CYS A 385 -19.10 2.22 -8.07
C CYS A 385 -20.20 1.26 -8.53
N THR A 386 -20.06 -0.02 -8.21
CA THR A 386 -20.96 -1.09 -8.62
C THR A 386 -21.13 -2.05 -7.47
N HIS A 387 -22.37 -2.34 -7.07
CA HIS A 387 -22.66 -3.25 -5.97
C HIS A 387 -23.42 -4.49 -6.43
N ARG A 388 -23.17 -5.61 -5.75
CA ARG A 388 -23.90 -6.87 -5.91
C ARG A 388 -24.91 -6.96 -4.76
N ARG A 389 -26.16 -7.32 -5.06
CA ARG A 389 -27.19 -7.48 -4.02
C ARG A 389 -27.11 -8.88 -3.41
N ASP A 390 -26.18 -9.06 -2.47
CA ASP A 390 -25.92 -10.33 -1.79
C ASP A 390 -27.10 -10.73 -0.88
N GLY A 391 -28.12 -11.36 -1.47
CA GLY A 391 -29.34 -11.76 -0.76
C GLY A 391 -30.41 -12.47 -1.59
N ALA A 392 -30.35 -12.45 -2.93
CA ALA A 392 -31.23 -13.27 -3.77
C ALA A 392 -30.84 -14.75 -3.65
N GLY A 393 -31.65 -15.55 -2.95
CA GLY A 393 -31.30 -16.90 -2.50
C GLY A 393 -31.31 -18.00 -3.57
N ASP A 394 -31.83 -17.73 -4.77
CA ASP A 394 -32.05 -18.72 -5.82
C ASP A 394 -31.37 -18.34 -7.15
N GLY A 395 -30.23 -18.98 -7.42
CA GLY A 395 -29.72 -19.28 -8.76
C GLY A 395 -29.22 -18.10 -9.61
N ASP A 396 -30.14 -17.34 -10.20
CA ASP A 396 -29.99 -16.88 -11.60
C ASP A 396 -30.26 -15.38 -11.82
N HIS A 397 -30.71 -14.63 -10.80
CA HIS A 397 -30.95 -13.19 -10.91
C HIS A 397 -30.07 -12.42 -9.91
N ILE A 398 -28.93 -11.96 -10.43
CA ILE A 398 -28.07 -10.99 -9.75
C ILE A 398 -28.65 -9.61 -10.01
N ASP A 399 -29.39 -9.05 -9.04
CA ASP A 399 -29.60 -7.60 -9.00
C ASP A 399 -28.26 -6.94 -8.64
N GLY A 400 -27.78 -6.06 -9.52
CA GLY A 400 -26.63 -5.20 -9.26
C GLY A 400 -26.85 -3.84 -9.87
N ALA A 401 -26.46 -2.79 -9.17
CA ALA A 401 -26.75 -1.41 -9.55
C ALA A 401 -25.51 -0.52 -9.48
N GLY A 402 -25.48 0.48 -10.36
CA GLY A 402 -24.39 1.43 -10.48
C GLY A 402 -24.62 2.68 -9.64
N HIS A 403 -23.53 3.25 -9.14
CA HIS A 403 -23.52 4.56 -8.49
C HIS A 403 -22.34 5.39 -9.01
N VAL A 404 -22.51 6.70 -9.12
CA VAL A 404 -21.38 7.63 -9.29
C VAL A 404 -21.33 8.55 -8.09
N LEU A 405 -20.20 8.51 -7.38
CA LEU A 405 -19.90 9.39 -6.26
C LEU A 405 -18.94 10.49 -6.73
N ARG A 406 -19.14 11.73 -6.30
CA ARG A 406 -18.31 12.90 -6.63
C ARG A 406 -17.58 13.41 -5.40
N ILE A 407 -16.28 13.67 -5.53
CA ILE A 407 -15.44 14.16 -4.43
C ILE A 407 -15.10 15.63 -4.69
N GLU A 408 -15.84 16.53 -4.04
CA GLU A 408 -15.69 17.98 -4.22
C GLU A 408 -14.66 18.60 -3.25
N ALA A 409 -14.85 18.39 -1.94
CA ALA A 409 -14.08 19.07 -0.89
C ALA A 409 -13.28 18.12 0.02
N SER A 410 -13.83 16.95 0.34
CA SER A 410 -13.14 15.91 1.12
C SER A 410 -13.40 14.54 0.50
N PRO A 411 -12.38 13.69 0.32
CA PRO A 411 -12.59 12.32 -0.14
C PRO A 411 -13.43 11.52 0.86
N LEU A 412 -13.34 11.83 2.17
CA LEU A 412 -14.05 11.13 3.25
C LEU A 412 -15.58 11.37 3.25
N ALA A 413 -16.07 12.33 2.46
CA ALA A 413 -17.47 12.71 2.37
C ALA A 413 -17.87 13.00 0.91
N PRO A 414 -17.93 11.96 0.05
CA PRO A 414 -18.34 12.12 -1.33
C PRO A 414 -19.86 12.34 -1.43
N SER A 415 -20.30 13.10 -2.42
CA SER A 415 -21.73 13.27 -2.76
C SER A 415 -22.17 12.22 -3.79
N LEU A 416 -23.41 11.77 -3.72
CA LEU A 416 -24.01 10.90 -4.74
C LEU A 416 -24.41 11.77 -5.94
N GLU A 417 -23.81 11.52 -7.11
CA GLU A 417 -24.11 12.25 -8.35
C GLU A 417 -25.18 11.52 -9.18
N ALA A 418 -25.17 10.18 -9.20
CA ALA A 418 -26.14 9.37 -9.92
C ALA A 418 -26.30 7.95 -9.36
N THR A 419 -27.49 7.38 -9.57
CA THR A 419 -27.88 6.00 -9.25
C THR A 419 -28.47 5.36 -10.51
N PHE A 420 -28.07 4.12 -10.81
CA PHE A 420 -28.52 3.36 -11.97
C PHE A 420 -29.12 2.02 -11.52
N PRO A 421 -30.41 1.75 -11.78
CA PRO A 421 -31.13 0.62 -11.17
C PRO A 421 -30.89 -0.74 -11.86
N GLU A 422 -30.37 -0.74 -13.09
CA GLU A 422 -30.10 -1.95 -13.87
C GLU A 422 -28.60 -2.33 -13.83
N LEU A 423 -28.29 -3.60 -14.07
CA LEU A 423 -26.93 -4.12 -14.11
C LEU A 423 -26.20 -3.66 -15.40
N GLY A 424 -25.51 -2.52 -15.32
CA GLY A 424 -24.83 -1.87 -16.45
C GLY A 424 -23.35 -1.54 -16.20
N ARG A 425 -22.57 -1.44 -17.27
CA ARG A 425 -21.13 -1.14 -17.19
C ARG A 425 -20.82 0.34 -17.43
N PHE A 426 -19.82 0.87 -16.73
CA PHE A 426 -19.29 2.19 -16.98
C PHE A 426 -18.30 2.19 -18.17
N PHE A 427 -18.37 3.23 -19.00
CA PHE A 427 -17.35 3.52 -20.01
C PHE A 427 -16.88 4.97 -19.86
N ALA A 428 -15.57 5.22 -19.97
CA ALA A 428 -14.98 6.56 -19.84
C ALA A 428 -14.15 6.96 -21.06
N GLY A 429 -14.17 8.25 -21.38
CA GLY A 429 -13.48 8.86 -22.52
C GLY A 429 -12.51 9.97 -22.10
N ARG A 430 -12.00 10.71 -23.09
CA ARG A 430 -11.09 11.84 -22.84
C ARG A 430 -11.84 12.98 -22.14
N GLY A 431 -11.18 13.59 -21.15
CA GLY A 431 -11.71 14.76 -20.42
C GLY A 431 -12.75 14.45 -19.34
N GLY A 432 -13.00 13.18 -19.03
CA GLY A 432 -13.97 12.79 -17.99
C GLY A 432 -15.39 12.55 -18.48
N SER A 433 -15.60 12.47 -19.79
CA SER A 433 -16.86 11.98 -20.34
C SER A 433 -17.10 10.54 -19.84
N LEU A 434 -18.24 10.32 -19.19
CA LEU A 434 -18.59 9.07 -18.52
C LEU A 434 -20.01 8.66 -18.96
N VAL A 435 -20.19 7.38 -19.27
CA VAL A 435 -21.50 6.78 -19.56
C VAL A 435 -21.71 5.51 -18.75
N TYR A 436 -22.98 5.16 -18.51
CA TYR A 436 -23.41 3.90 -17.91
C TYR A 436 -24.34 3.15 -18.87
N ALA A 437 -24.04 1.89 -19.19
CA ALA A 437 -24.81 1.08 -20.12
C ALA A 437 -26.03 0.43 -19.44
N GLY A 438 -27.10 1.22 -19.25
CA GLY A 438 -28.38 0.81 -18.68
C GLY A 438 -29.36 2.01 -18.66
N ARG A 439 -30.51 1.84 -18.00
CA ARG A 439 -31.45 2.94 -17.69
C ARG A 439 -30.90 3.92 -16.65
N CYS A 440 -31.42 5.14 -16.69
CA CYS A 440 -31.16 6.14 -15.67
C CYS A 440 -32.12 5.96 -14.49
N GLY A 441 -31.69 6.32 -13.28
CA GLY A 441 -32.62 6.44 -12.15
C GLY A 441 -33.79 7.37 -12.49
N SER A 442 -35.02 6.88 -12.34
CA SER A 442 -36.24 7.67 -12.57
C SER A 442 -36.50 8.72 -11.50
N ARG A 443 -35.74 8.67 -10.40
CA ARG A 443 -35.75 9.60 -9.27
C ARG A 443 -34.36 10.24 -9.15
N PRO A 444 -34.25 11.52 -8.74
CA PRO A 444 -32.97 12.09 -8.36
C PRO A 444 -32.31 11.27 -7.24
N PRO A 445 -30.98 11.15 -7.20
CA PRO A 445 -30.28 10.42 -6.15
C PRO A 445 -30.61 10.99 -4.76
N SER A 446 -30.80 10.11 -3.80
CA SER A 446 -31.29 10.42 -2.46
C SER A 446 -30.48 9.72 -1.38
N ALA A 447 -30.63 10.14 -0.12
CA ALA A 447 -29.98 9.48 1.02
C ALA A 447 -30.43 8.02 1.18
N ASP A 448 -31.67 7.69 0.77
CA ASP A 448 -32.21 6.32 0.81
C ASP A 448 -31.43 5.36 -0.08
N ASP A 449 -30.80 5.82 -1.16
CA ASP A 449 -30.08 4.97 -2.11
C ASP A 449 -28.79 4.39 -1.51
N PHE A 450 -28.19 5.06 -0.52
CA PHE A 450 -27.13 4.47 0.31
C PHE A 450 -27.65 3.42 1.31
N LEU A 451 -28.92 3.52 1.72
CA LEU A 451 -29.53 2.78 2.83
C LEU A 451 -30.34 1.55 2.38
N ARG A 452 -30.84 1.52 1.14
CA ARG A 452 -31.65 0.41 0.57
C ARG A 452 -30.93 -0.95 0.43
N GLY A 453 -29.65 -1.02 0.79
CA GLY A 453 -28.94 -2.27 1.05
C GLY A 453 -29.36 -2.97 2.35
N ALA A 454 -29.94 -2.25 3.32
CA ALA A 454 -30.57 -2.84 4.49
C ALA A 454 -31.97 -3.39 4.12
N PRO A 455 -32.35 -4.59 4.58
CA PRO A 455 -33.73 -5.06 4.45
C PRO A 455 -34.67 -4.15 5.27
N PRO A 456 -35.94 -3.98 4.85
CA PRO A 456 -36.92 -3.23 5.64
C PRO A 456 -37.05 -3.85 7.04
N PRO A 457 -37.23 -3.04 8.10
CA PRO A 457 -37.42 -3.56 9.45
C PRO A 457 -38.66 -4.47 9.49
N PRO A 458 -38.64 -5.56 10.29
CA PRO A 458 -39.71 -6.55 10.28
C PRO A 458 -41.06 -5.90 10.65
N VAL A 459 -42.05 -6.09 9.77
CA VAL A 459 -43.42 -5.59 9.93
C VAL A 459 -44.07 -6.30 11.12
N GLY A 460 -43.99 -5.65 12.28
CA GLY A 460 -44.35 -6.23 13.58
C GLY A 460 -43.76 -5.49 14.79
N ALA A 461 -42.78 -4.59 14.58
CA ALA A 461 -42.16 -3.79 15.64
C ALA A 461 -42.67 -2.33 15.75
N GLN A 462 -43.94 -2.06 15.40
CA GLN A 462 -44.58 -0.80 15.78
C GLN A 462 -45.19 -0.94 17.18
N ALA A 463 -44.53 -0.33 18.18
CA ALA A 463 -45.08 -0.22 19.52
C ALA A 463 -46.31 0.70 19.53
N ALA A 464 -47.32 0.38 20.34
CA ALA A 464 -48.53 1.17 20.45
C ALA A 464 -48.23 2.55 21.10
N GLY A 465 -48.14 3.57 20.26
CA GLY A 465 -48.03 4.98 20.66
C GLY A 465 -49.26 5.75 20.20
N ASP A 466 -50.10 6.18 21.14
CA ASP A 466 -51.32 6.95 20.86
C ASP A 466 -50.96 8.32 20.25
N SER A 467 -51.43 8.59 19.03
CA SER A 467 -51.31 9.90 18.38
C SER A 467 -52.41 10.07 17.33
N ARG A 468 -53.58 10.52 17.78
CA ARG A 468 -54.61 11.06 16.88
C ARG A 468 -54.09 12.33 16.22
N GLY A 469 -53.72 12.23 14.95
CA GLY A 469 -53.54 13.35 14.05
C GLY A 469 -54.09 12.96 12.70
N ASP A 470 -55.21 13.55 12.29
CA ASP A 470 -55.84 13.33 11.00
C ASP A 470 -55.06 14.06 9.88
N GLY A 471 -53.82 13.64 9.68
CA GLY A 471 -52.99 14.01 8.54
C GLY A 471 -53.32 13.08 7.38
N GLU A 472 -53.68 13.66 6.24
CA GLU A 472 -53.99 12.95 4.99
C GLU A 472 -52.79 12.08 4.59
N ALA A 473 -52.92 10.77 4.76
CA ALA A 473 -51.79 9.85 4.62
C ALA A 473 -51.40 9.73 3.14
N ASP A 474 -50.20 10.24 2.81
CA ASP A 474 -49.56 10.01 1.51
C ASP A 474 -49.64 8.52 1.18
N ALA A 475 -50.31 8.19 0.08
CA ALA A 475 -50.59 6.82 -0.29
C ALA A 475 -49.26 6.05 -0.41
N GLN A 476 -49.09 5.01 0.40
CA GLN A 476 -47.90 4.17 0.38
C GLN A 476 -47.72 3.62 -1.03
N GLN A 477 -46.78 4.20 -1.77
CA GLN A 477 -46.61 3.93 -3.19
C GLN A 477 -46.16 2.47 -3.33
N GLU A 478 -47.09 1.64 -3.80
CA GLU A 478 -46.89 0.19 -3.95
C GLU A 478 -45.61 -0.06 -4.75
N PRO A 479 -44.73 -0.99 -4.30
CA PRO A 479 -43.41 -1.14 -4.89
C PRO A 479 -43.55 -1.51 -6.37
N GLU A 480 -43.12 -0.59 -7.22
CA GLU A 480 -43.15 -0.70 -8.68
C GLU A 480 -42.48 -2.01 -9.10
N ALA A 481 -43.22 -2.83 -9.87
CA ALA A 481 -42.79 -4.18 -10.21
C ALA A 481 -41.41 -4.16 -10.93
N PRO A 482 -40.56 -5.18 -10.71
CA PRO A 482 -39.26 -5.25 -11.38
C PRO A 482 -39.47 -5.16 -12.90
N PRO A 483 -38.74 -4.28 -13.60
CA PRO A 483 -39.02 -4.01 -15.01
C PRO A 483 -38.70 -5.22 -15.88
N ASP A 484 -39.54 -5.50 -16.87
CA ASP A 484 -39.30 -6.55 -17.85
C ASP A 484 -37.88 -6.44 -18.47
N PRO A 485 -37.20 -7.57 -18.72
CA PRO A 485 -35.90 -7.58 -19.35
C PRO A 485 -35.96 -6.88 -20.71
N LEU A 486 -34.96 -6.04 -20.99
CA LEU A 486 -34.92 -5.25 -22.22
C LEU A 486 -34.93 -6.18 -23.45
N PRO A 487 -35.77 -5.89 -24.46
CA PRO A 487 -35.73 -6.61 -25.74
C PRO A 487 -34.31 -6.60 -26.33
N PRO A 488 -33.87 -7.68 -27.02
CA PRO A 488 -32.52 -7.78 -27.59
C PRO A 488 -32.24 -6.77 -28.72
N ASP A 489 -33.21 -5.94 -29.08
CA ASP A 489 -33.13 -4.81 -29.99
C ASP A 489 -33.47 -3.46 -29.35
N ASP A 490 -33.31 -3.37 -28.02
CA ASP A 490 -33.35 -2.13 -27.24
C ASP A 490 -32.09 -1.98 -26.38
N ALA A 491 -31.16 -1.12 -26.79
CA ALA A 491 -29.93 -0.86 -26.04
C ALA A 491 -29.94 0.56 -25.46
N ARG A 492 -29.60 0.70 -24.18
CA ARG A 492 -29.69 1.96 -23.43
C ARG A 492 -28.35 2.40 -22.86
N VAL A 493 -28.20 3.70 -22.70
CA VAL A 493 -27.03 4.31 -22.10
C VAL A 493 -27.39 5.64 -21.45
N CYS A 494 -26.91 5.85 -20.23
CA CYS A 494 -26.95 7.14 -19.56
C CYS A 494 -25.64 7.87 -19.79
N ALA A 495 -25.70 9.07 -20.39
CA ALA A 495 -24.54 9.91 -20.63
C ALA A 495 -24.48 11.06 -19.63
N ARG A 496 -23.31 11.27 -19.02
CA ARG A 496 -23.02 12.43 -18.17
C ARG A 496 -22.68 13.64 -19.02
N GLY A 497 -23.48 14.69 -18.94
CA GLY A 497 -23.20 16.00 -19.53
C GLY A 497 -22.06 16.72 -18.79
N ALA A 498 -21.50 17.76 -19.44
CA ALA A 498 -20.42 18.57 -18.87
C ALA A 498 -20.82 19.40 -17.63
N ASP A 499 -22.12 19.42 -17.29
CA ASP A 499 -22.69 20.03 -16.08
C ASP A 499 -23.08 18.99 -15.01
N GLY A 500 -22.68 17.71 -15.19
CA GLY A 500 -22.99 16.61 -14.27
C GLY A 500 -24.41 16.05 -14.39
N ARG A 501 -25.27 16.56 -15.29
CA ARG A 501 -26.60 15.98 -15.51
C ARG A 501 -26.51 14.72 -16.37
N TRP A 502 -27.24 13.68 -15.97
CA TRP A 502 -27.30 12.41 -16.68
C TRP A 502 -28.53 12.34 -17.58
N VAL A 503 -28.34 11.85 -18.82
CA VAL A 503 -29.39 11.76 -19.85
C VAL A 503 -29.45 10.34 -20.40
N GLU A 504 -30.63 9.71 -20.37
CA GLU A 504 -30.84 8.41 -21.01
C GLU A 504 -30.98 8.57 -22.53
N HIS A 505 -30.14 7.86 -23.27
CA HIS A 505 -30.24 7.68 -24.71
C HIS A 505 -30.58 6.22 -25.03
N ARG A 506 -31.31 6.01 -26.13
CA ARG A 506 -31.88 4.72 -26.51
C ARG A 506 -31.62 4.42 -27.99
N LEU A 507 -30.93 3.31 -28.25
CA LEU A 507 -30.65 2.75 -29.57
C LEU A 507 -31.56 1.55 -29.79
N ARG A 508 -32.07 1.35 -31.01
CA ARG A 508 -33.03 0.28 -31.33
C ARG A 508 -32.69 -0.48 -32.61
N GLY A 509 -33.37 -1.60 -32.81
CA GLY A 509 -33.34 -2.35 -34.08
C GLY A 509 -32.00 -3.03 -34.34
N GLU A 510 -31.59 -3.10 -35.61
CA GLU A 510 -30.34 -3.77 -35.99
C GLU A 510 -29.09 -3.15 -35.34
N ASP A 511 -29.06 -1.83 -35.14
CA ASP A 511 -27.93 -1.15 -34.47
C ASP A 511 -27.81 -1.54 -32.99
N ALA A 512 -28.92 -1.79 -32.30
CA ALA A 512 -28.92 -2.31 -30.94
C ALA A 512 -28.48 -3.78 -30.90
N ARG A 513 -29.00 -4.62 -31.81
CA ARG A 513 -28.60 -6.03 -31.93
C ARG A 513 -27.12 -6.21 -32.30
N GLY A 514 -26.57 -5.28 -33.08
CA GLY A 514 -25.17 -5.23 -33.50
C GLY A 514 -24.27 -4.37 -32.60
N LEU A 515 -24.79 -3.80 -31.51
CA LEU A 515 -24.00 -2.94 -30.62
C LEU A 515 -22.84 -3.73 -30.00
N TYR A 516 -21.62 -3.28 -30.27
CA TYR A 516 -20.42 -3.81 -29.63
C TYR A 516 -20.05 -3.01 -28.37
N ARG A 517 -20.12 -1.67 -28.41
CA ARG A 517 -19.60 -0.82 -27.33
C ARG A 517 -20.18 0.60 -27.35
N TRP A 518 -20.38 1.18 -26.18
CA TRP A 518 -20.63 2.61 -26.00
C TRP A 518 -19.31 3.36 -25.77
N ILE A 519 -19.16 4.52 -26.40
CA ILE A 519 -17.95 5.36 -26.33
C ILE A 519 -18.39 6.79 -26.00
N PRO A 520 -18.09 7.32 -24.81
CA PRO A 520 -18.43 8.69 -24.45
C PRO A 520 -17.43 9.68 -25.08
N GLY A 521 -17.91 10.85 -25.50
CA GLY A 521 -17.10 11.85 -26.18
C GLY A 521 -17.63 13.28 -26.03
N PRO A 522 -16.92 14.28 -26.56
CA PRO A 522 -17.29 15.70 -26.40
C PRO A 522 -18.63 16.06 -27.04
N SER A 523 -19.13 15.26 -27.99
CA SER A 523 -20.43 15.44 -28.65
C SER A 523 -21.58 14.59 -28.08
N GLY A 524 -21.36 13.88 -26.96
CA GLY A 524 -22.35 12.99 -26.34
C GLY A 524 -21.87 11.54 -26.28
N VAL A 525 -22.66 10.60 -26.81
CA VAL A 525 -22.31 9.17 -26.82
C VAL A 525 -22.30 8.60 -28.24
N THR A 526 -21.28 7.79 -28.53
CA THR A 526 -21.12 7.08 -29.78
C THR A 526 -21.33 5.57 -29.57
N ALA A 527 -22.27 5.01 -30.33
CA ALA A 527 -22.49 3.58 -30.48
C ALA A 527 -21.54 3.01 -31.54
N LEU A 528 -20.65 2.10 -31.14
CA LEU A 528 -19.83 1.32 -32.04
C LEU A 528 -20.56 0.01 -32.36
N VAL A 529 -20.95 -0.15 -33.62
CA VAL A 529 -21.88 -1.20 -34.09
C VAL A 529 -21.20 -2.10 -35.12
N ALA A 530 -21.46 -3.40 -35.05
CA ALA A 530 -21.04 -4.41 -36.03
C ALA A 530 -22.01 -4.46 -37.22
N ALA A 531 -21.49 -4.37 -38.45
CA ALA A 531 -22.28 -4.43 -39.68
C ALA A 531 -21.84 -5.56 -40.61
N ARG A 532 -22.82 -6.19 -41.28
CA ARG A 532 -22.60 -7.13 -42.39
C ARG A 532 -22.30 -6.37 -43.69
N ALA A 533 -21.40 -6.91 -44.50
CA ALA A 533 -21.35 -6.60 -45.93
C ALA A 533 -22.75 -6.78 -46.56
N GLY A 534 -23.13 -5.90 -47.48
CA GLY A 534 -24.39 -6.00 -48.21
C GLY A 534 -25.65 -5.55 -47.46
N ALA A 535 -25.55 -5.02 -46.23
CA ALA A 535 -26.64 -4.34 -45.53
C ALA A 535 -26.96 -2.98 -46.22
N GLY A 536 -27.52 -3.04 -47.43
CA GLY A 536 -27.63 -1.92 -48.38
C GLY A 536 -28.81 -0.97 -48.16
N LYS A 537 -29.58 -1.13 -47.08
CA LYS A 537 -30.65 -0.19 -46.74
C LYS A 537 -30.00 1.07 -46.15
N ALA A 538 -30.38 2.25 -46.64
CA ALA A 538 -29.92 3.50 -46.04
C ALA A 538 -30.27 3.51 -44.54
N PRO A 539 -29.33 3.86 -43.64
CA PRO A 539 -29.53 3.72 -42.21
C PRO A 539 -30.69 4.60 -41.74
N GLU A 540 -31.45 4.08 -40.78
CA GLU A 540 -32.39 4.90 -40.01
C GLU A 540 -31.63 6.06 -39.34
N SER A 541 -32.25 7.25 -39.29
CA SER A 541 -31.61 8.44 -38.76
C SER A 541 -31.20 8.22 -37.31
N ALA A 542 -29.90 8.42 -37.01
CA ALA A 542 -29.33 8.12 -35.70
C ALA A 542 -30.14 8.81 -34.56
N PRO A 543 -30.43 8.10 -33.44
CA PRO A 543 -31.22 8.66 -32.34
C PRO A 543 -30.62 9.95 -31.78
N ALA A 544 -31.46 10.86 -31.29
CA ALA A 544 -31.01 12.14 -30.75
C ALA A 544 -29.97 11.96 -29.62
N GLY A 545 -28.78 12.53 -29.83
CA GLY A 545 -27.64 12.43 -28.91
C GLY A 545 -26.81 11.13 -29.01
N ILE A 546 -27.22 10.16 -29.85
CA ILE A 546 -26.40 8.99 -30.21
C ILE A 546 -25.81 9.21 -31.60
N ARG A 547 -24.49 9.10 -31.69
CA ARG A 547 -23.79 8.92 -32.96
C ARG A 547 -23.56 7.44 -33.23
N VAL A 548 -23.88 6.93 -34.41
CA VAL A 548 -23.69 5.50 -34.74
C VAL A 548 -22.54 5.33 -35.74
N VAL A 549 -21.50 4.59 -35.35
CA VAL A 549 -20.36 4.23 -36.22
C VAL A 549 -20.39 2.72 -36.48
N ARG A 550 -20.53 2.33 -37.75
CA ARG A 550 -20.78 0.95 -38.16
C ARG A 550 -19.53 0.30 -38.77
N VAL A 551 -18.84 -0.53 -38.00
CA VAL A 551 -17.66 -1.28 -38.44
C VAL A 551 -18.08 -2.51 -39.22
N ARG A 552 -17.53 -2.68 -40.42
CA ARG A 552 -17.72 -3.89 -41.22
C ARG A 552 -16.94 -5.05 -40.60
N VAL A 553 -17.61 -6.15 -40.28
CA VAL A 553 -16.97 -7.35 -39.71
C VAL A 553 -15.93 -7.93 -40.68
N ASP A 554 -16.13 -7.71 -41.98
CA ASP A 554 -15.28 -8.13 -43.10
C ASP A 554 -14.21 -7.10 -43.52
N ASP A 555 -14.03 -5.98 -42.79
CA ASP A 555 -13.01 -4.97 -43.13
C ASP A 555 -11.61 -5.64 -43.29
N PRO A 556 -10.89 -5.44 -44.40
CA PRO A 556 -9.61 -6.09 -44.64
C PRO A 556 -8.54 -5.77 -43.57
N ALA A 557 -8.68 -4.66 -42.83
CA ALA A 557 -7.83 -4.32 -41.70
C ALA A 557 -8.18 -5.10 -40.40
N LEU A 558 -9.25 -5.90 -40.38
CA LEU A 558 -9.64 -6.78 -39.26
C LEU A 558 -9.33 -8.26 -39.48
N ARG A 559 -8.77 -8.67 -40.63
CA ARG A 559 -8.50 -10.08 -40.96
C ARG A 559 -7.78 -10.84 -39.82
N LYS A 560 -8.49 -11.81 -39.21
CA LYS A 560 -8.08 -12.63 -38.04
C LYS A 560 -7.80 -11.87 -36.74
N ARG A 561 -7.96 -10.54 -36.73
CA ARG A 561 -7.83 -9.70 -35.54
C ARG A 561 -9.14 -9.74 -34.76
N ARG A 562 -9.06 -9.52 -33.45
CA ARG A 562 -10.19 -9.63 -32.53
C ARG A 562 -10.31 -8.37 -31.69
N PHE A 563 -11.52 -7.85 -31.52
CA PHE A 563 -11.81 -6.84 -30.52
C PHE A 563 -11.70 -7.48 -29.12
N PRO A 564 -11.37 -6.71 -28.07
CA PRO A 564 -11.54 -7.18 -26.70
C PRO A 564 -12.99 -7.62 -26.48
N SER A 565 -13.21 -8.77 -25.84
CA SER A 565 -14.57 -9.04 -25.34
C SER A 565 -14.92 -8.01 -24.27
N LEU A 566 -16.22 -7.71 -24.11
CA LEU A 566 -16.66 -6.98 -22.91
C LEU A 566 -16.63 -7.88 -21.66
N GLY A 567 -16.35 -9.18 -21.82
CA GLY A 567 -16.51 -10.19 -20.79
C GLY A 567 -17.97 -10.44 -20.42
N THR A 568 -18.21 -11.51 -19.68
CA THR A 568 -19.23 -11.48 -18.62
C THR A 568 -18.72 -10.62 -17.47
N TRP A 569 -19.59 -10.30 -16.50
CA TRP A 569 -19.18 -9.70 -15.23
C TRP A 569 -18.40 -10.71 -14.38
N THR A 570 -17.14 -10.94 -14.74
CA THR A 570 -16.18 -11.63 -13.87
C THR A 570 -15.74 -10.70 -12.76
N GLU A 571 -15.35 -11.28 -11.62
CA GLU A 571 -14.90 -10.55 -10.43
C GLU A 571 -13.53 -9.84 -10.60
N GLN A 572 -13.05 -9.69 -11.84
CA GLN A 572 -11.69 -9.29 -12.20
C GLN A 572 -11.66 -8.24 -13.34
N ALA A 573 -12.78 -8.02 -14.04
CA ALA A 573 -12.86 -7.01 -15.10
C ALA A 573 -12.86 -5.57 -14.51
N PRO A 574 -12.22 -4.58 -15.18
CA PRO A 574 -12.28 -3.19 -14.76
C PRO A 574 -13.73 -2.66 -14.87
N ILE A 575 -14.18 -1.99 -13.81
CA ILE A 575 -15.54 -1.45 -13.67
C ILE A 575 -15.83 -0.43 -14.78
N VAL A 576 -14.86 0.45 -15.01
CA VAL A 576 -14.86 1.48 -16.04
C VAL A 576 -13.96 1.01 -17.17
N ASP A 577 -14.55 0.75 -18.33
CA ASP A 577 -13.80 0.47 -19.54
C ASP A 577 -13.43 1.79 -20.24
N ALA A 578 -12.13 2.00 -20.50
CA ALA A 578 -11.59 3.20 -21.13
C ALA A 578 -10.81 2.89 -22.42
N ASP A 579 -10.81 1.63 -22.90
CA ASP A 579 -9.96 1.19 -24.01
C ASP A 579 -10.38 1.72 -25.38
N PHE A 580 -11.51 2.42 -25.48
CA PHE A 580 -11.98 3.08 -26.70
C PHE A 580 -12.47 4.50 -26.39
N TRP A 581 -12.01 5.49 -27.17
CA TRP A 581 -12.32 6.91 -26.95
C TRP A 581 -12.40 7.68 -28.27
N GLU A 582 -13.06 8.84 -28.28
CA GLU A 582 -13.04 9.76 -29.43
C GLU A 582 -11.78 10.65 -29.43
N ASP A 583 -11.19 10.85 -30.60
CA ASP A 583 -10.10 11.81 -30.83
C ASP A 583 -10.63 13.21 -31.24
N GLU A 584 -9.69 14.13 -31.44
CA GLU A 584 -9.98 15.53 -31.83
C GLU A 584 -10.51 15.69 -33.27
N GLU A 585 -10.42 14.64 -34.09
CA GLU A 585 -11.04 14.55 -35.42
C GLU A 585 -12.43 13.87 -35.37
N GLY A 586 -12.88 13.47 -34.17
CA GLY A 586 -14.07 12.65 -33.96
C GLY A 586 -13.92 11.22 -34.48
N ALA A 587 -12.72 10.72 -34.80
CA ALA A 587 -12.54 9.30 -35.06
C ALA A 587 -12.41 8.53 -33.74
N ILE A 588 -12.91 7.31 -33.71
CA ILE A 588 -12.75 6.41 -32.57
C ILE A 588 -11.31 5.89 -32.59
N ARG A 589 -10.69 5.86 -31.41
CA ARG A 589 -9.44 5.13 -31.13
C ARG A 589 -9.73 3.95 -30.21
N GLY A 590 -8.84 2.96 -30.21
CA GLY A 590 -8.83 1.92 -29.19
C GLY A 590 -7.81 0.82 -29.47
N TRP A 591 -8.04 -0.36 -28.92
CA TRP A 591 -7.14 -1.52 -29.03
C TRP A 591 -7.85 -2.74 -29.61
N ILE A 592 -7.10 -3.53 -30.40
CA ILE A 592 -7.52 -4.85 -30.90
C ILE A 592 -6.39 -5.86 -30.75
N TYR A 593 -6.74 -7.13 -30.51
CA TYR A 593 -5.79 -8.23 -30.45
C TYR A 593 -5.44 -8.74 -31.84
N LEU A 594 -4.15 -8.95 -32.08
CA LEU A 594 -3.60 -9.61 -33.26
C LEU A 594 -3.58 -11.14 -33.04
N PRO A 595 -3.57 -11.95 -34.10
CA PRO A 595 -3.20 -13.37 -33.98
C PRO A 595 -1.75 -13.51 -33.51
N ASP A 596 -1.45 -14.63 -32.85
CA ASP A 596 -0.10 -15.00 -32.45
C ASP A 596 0.78 -15.20 -33.70
N ALA A 597 2.05 -14.79 -33.65
CA ALA A 597 2.93 -14.83 -34.83
C ALA A 597 3.16 -16.28 -35.32
N ASP A 598 3.42 -17.20 -34.39
CA ASP A 598 3.64 -18.62 -34.71
C ASP A 598 2.40 -19.29 -35.30
N ALA A 599 1.21 -18.88 -34.85
CA ALA A 599 -0.06 -19.36 -35.41
C ALA A 599 -0.22 -18.89 -36.86
N GLN A 600 0.16 -17.64 -37.16
CA GLN A 600 0.13 -17.13 -38.53
C GLN A 600 1.17 -17.85 -39.42
N GLU A 601 2.39 -18.09 -38.95
CA GLU A 601 3.39 -18.87 -39.69
C GLU A 601 2.97 -20.33 -39.89
N ALA A 602 2.39 -20.97 -38.87
CA ALA A 602 1.90 -22.34 -38.97
C ALA A 602 0.75 -22.44 -40.00
N GLU A 603 -0.14 -21.46 -40.05
CA GLU A 603 -1.24 -21.43 -41.01
C GLU A 603 -0.76 -21.12 -42.44
N GLU A 604 0.28 -20.30 -42.61
CA GLU A 604 0.91 -20.07 -43.93
C GLU A 604 1.66 -21.33 -44.42
N LYS A 605 2.42 -21.99 -43.53
CA LYS A 605 3.12 -23.26 -43.82
C LYS A 605 2.17 -24.43 -44.12
N THR A 606 0.97 -24.45 -43.52
CA THR A 606 -0.05 -25.48 -43.77
C THR A 606 -0.93 -25.17 -44.97
N SER A 607 -1.37 -23.92 -45.18
CA SER A 607 -2.17 -23.53 -46.35
C SER A 607 -1.37 -23.62 -47.66
N GLY A 608 -0.06 -23.35 -47.64
CA GLY A 608 0.84 -23.65 -48.75
C GLY A 608 0.84 -25.14 -49.13
N ARG A 609 0.88 -26.02 -48.13
CA ARG A 609 0.78 -27.49 -48.31
C ARG A 609 -0.63 -27.99 -48.65
N GLY A 610 -1.67 -27.20 -48.37
CA GLY A 610 -3.06 -27.52 -48.68
C GLY A 610 -3.31 -27.54 -50.19
N LYS A 611 -2.87 -26.51 -50.90
CA LYS A 611 -3.13 -26.35 -52.35
C LYS A 611 -2.52 -27.45 -53.22
N ASP A 612 -1.33 -27.94 -52.86
CA ASP A 612 -0.71 -29.08 -53.54
C ASP A 612 -1.47 -30.40 -53.29
N ARG A 613 -2.35 -30.43 -52.29
CA ARG A 613 -3.16 -31.61 -51.92
C ARG A 613 -4.60 -31.52 -52.43
N GLU A 614 -5.22 -30.34 -52.41
CA GLU A 614 -6.51 -30.09 -53.09
C GLU A 614 -6.40 -30.43 -54.58
N ARG A 615 -5.32 -29.99 -55.23
CA ARG A 615 -5.05 -30.27 -56.64
C ARG A 615 -4.76 -31.76 -56.96
N ALA A 616 -4.57 -32.59 -55.93
CA ALA A 616 -4.48 -34.04 -56.02
C ALA A 616 -5.76 -34.76 -55.49
N GLY A 617 -6.74 -33.98 -55.01
CA GLY A 617 -8.08 -34.42 -54.58
C GLY A 617 -9.12 -34.22 -55.68
N GLU A 618 -9.11 -33.09 -56.37
CA GLU A 618 -10.04 -32.79 -57.48
C GLU A 618 -9.96 -33.84 -58.61
N ASP A 619 -8.76 -34.31 -58.94
CA ASP A 619 -8.51 -35.40 -59.91
C ASP A 619 -9.03 -36.78 -59.42
N ARG A 620 -9.46 -36.88 -58.16
CA ARG A 620 -9.87 -38.14 -57.50
C ARG A 620 -11.36 -38.17 -57.16
N GLU A 621 -11.95 -37.04 -56.76
CA GLU A 621 -13.40 -36.92 -56.55
C GLU A 621 -14.18 -37.05 -57.87
N ARG A 622 -13.58 -36.60 -58.99
CA ARG A 622 -14.09 -36.84 -60.36
C ARG A 622 -14.18 -38.31 -60.79
N ALA A 623 -13.73 -39.24 -59.96
CA ALA A 623 -13.89 -40.70 -60.14
C ALA A 623 -14.84 -41.34 -59.12
N GLY A 624 -15.49 -40.54 -58.24
CA GLY A 624 -16.37 -41.01 -57.16
C GLY A 624 -17.86 -40.67 -57.33
N GLU A 625 -18.21 -39.56 -57.97
CA GLU A 625 -19.58 -39.00 -57.97
C GLU A 625 -20.66 -39.89 -58.62
N ASP A 626 -20.28 -40.87 -59.46
CA ASP A 626 -21.22 -41.73 -60.19
C ASP A 626 -21.95 -42.80 -59.34
N ARG A 627 -21.74 -42.87 -58.01
CA ARG A 627 -22.15 -44.04 -57.21
C ARG A 627 -23.13 -43.82 -56.04
N GLU A 628 -23.29 -42.62 -55.51
CA GLU A 628 -24.17 -42.37 -54.35
C GLU A 628 -25.33 -41.44 -54.72
N ARG A 629 -26.35 -42.02 -55.38
CA ARG A 629 -27.59 -41.32 -55.77
C ARG A 629 -28.86 -42.15 -55.59
N ALA A 630 -29.00 -42.79 -54.43
CA ALA A 630 -30.25 -43.39 -53.96
C ALA A 630 -30.21 -43.55 -52.43
N GLY A 631 -31.13 -42.90 -51.71
CA GLY A 631 -31.27 -43.06 -50.26
C GLY A 631 -31.88 -41.85 -49.53
N GLU A 632 -33.15 -41.99 -49.15
CA GLU A 632 -33.72 -41.50 -47.87
C GLU A 632 -33.69 -39.99 -47.57
N ASP A 633 -34.71 -39.31 -48.12
CA ASP A 633 -35.73 -38.53 -47.38
C ASP A 633 -35.35 -38.01 -45.98
N ALA A 634 -35.17 -36.70 -45.69
CA ALA A 634 -36.02 -35.52 -45.96
C ALA A 634 -37.20 -35.28 -44.98
N GLU A 635 -36.92 -35.31 -43.67
CA GLU A 635 -37.74 -34.57 -42.67
C GLU A 635 -37.09 -33.20 -42.39
N ASP A 636 -37.60 -32.16 -43.07
CA ASP A 636 -37.12 -30.77 -42.99
C ASP A 636 -37.81 -30.01 -41.84
N GLU A 637 -37.41 -30.30 -40.59
CA GLU A 637 -37.78 -29.46 -39.45
C GLU A 637 -37.05 -28.11 -39.54
N GLY A 638 -37.68 -27.17 -40.24
CA GLY A 638 -37.23 -25.79 -40.41
C GLY A 638 -37.26 -24.98 -39.12
N GLU A 639 -36.40 -25.33 -38.15
CA GLU A 639 -36.01 -24.42 -37.07
C GLU A 639 -35.43 -23.16 -37.73
N ALA A 640 -36.18 -22.06 -37.66
CA ALA A 640 -35.83 -20.82 -38.33
C ALA A 640 -34.66 -20.14 -37.60
N ASP A 641 -33.42 -20.61 -37.84
CA ASP A 641 -32.19 -20.21 -37.15
C ASP A 641 -32.08 -18.68 -37.11
N GLY A 642 -32.46 -18.13 -35.95
CA GLY A 642 -32.94 -16.75 -35.81
C GLY A 642 -31.85 -15.74 -36.11
N ALA A 643 -31.72 -15.38 -37.40
CA ALA A 643 -30.49 -14.94 -38.07
C ALA A 643 -29.54 -14.14 -37.17
N LYS A 644 -28.68 -14.86 -36.44
CA LYS A 644 -27.90 -14.33 -35.31
C LYS A 644 -27.19 -13.05 -35.76
N ALA A 645 -27.44 -11.95 -35.03
CA ALA A 645 -26.96 -10.63 -35.43
C ALA A 645 -25.42 -10.64 -35.54
N PRO A 646 -24.84 -9.91 -36.51
CA PRO A 646 -23.39 -9.84 -36.65
C PRO A 646 -22.77 -9.31 -35.36
N ARG A 647 -21.78 -10.01 -34.83
CA ARG A 647 -20.92 -9.56 -33.74
C ARG A 647 -19.52 -9.37 -34.29
N LEU A 648 -18.79 -8.37 -33.80
CA LEU A 648 -17.35 -8.28 -34.06
C LEU A 648 -16.65 -9.52 -33.45
N PRO A 649 -15.60 -10.06 -34.08
CA PRO A 649 -14.86 -11.19 -33.55
C PRO A 649 -14.19 -10.78 -32.24
N GLN A 650 -14.47 -11.48 -31.14
CA GLN A 650 -13.95 -11.16 -29.81
C GLN A 650 -12.87 -12.16 -29.35
N ALA A 651 -12.00 -11.70 -28.45
CA ALA A 651 -11.05 -12.54 -27.70
C ALA A 651 -11.27 -12.38 -26.20
N GLU A 652 -11.12 -13.48 -25.46
CA GLU A 652 -11.26 -13.53 -23.99
C GLU A 652 -9.92 -13.39 -23.26
N ALA A 653 -8.79 -13.69 -23.93
CA ALA A 653 -7.45 -13.63 -23.35
C ALA A 653 -6.83 -12.23 -23.49
N GLN A 654 -6.61 -11.54 -22.37
CA GLN A 654 -5.90 -10.27 -22.29
C GLN A 654 -4.37 -10.42 -22.44
N GLY A 655 -3.69 -9.29 -22.69
CA GLY A 655 -2.21 -9.16 -22.70
C GLY A 655 -1.44 -9.96 -23.75
N ARG A 656 -2.13 -10.59 -24.71
CA ARG A 656 -1.54 -11.02 -25.98
C ARG A 656 -1.14 -9.79 -26.83
N ARG A 657 -0.52 -10.04 -27.99
CA ARG A 657 -0.08 -9.03 -28.95
C ARG A 657 -1.24 -8.11 -29.40
N ALA A 658 -1.40 -6.95 -28.76
CA ALA A 658 -2.43 -5.96 -29.09
C ALA A 658 -1.88 -4.83 -29.96
N ALA A 659 -2.70 -4.26 -30.83
CA ALA A 659 -2.36 -3.10 -31.66
C ALA A 659 -3.40 -1.99 -31.54
N GLY A 660 -2.93 -0.75 -31.62
CA GLY A 660 -3.78 0.43 -31.65
C GLY A 660 -4.60 0.50 -32.95
N VAL A 661 -5.83 1.00 -32.86
CA VAL A 661 -6.73 1.15 -34.01
C VAL A 661 -7.35 2.55 -34.07
N ARG A 662 -7.59 3.03 -35.29
CA ARG A 662 -8.46 4.16 -35.60
C ARG A 662 -9.65 3.66 -36.43
N ILE A 663 -10.85 4.09 -36.07
CA ILE A 663 -12.08 3.83 -36.82
C ILE A 663 -12.69 5.20 -37.13
N ASP A 664 -12.72 5.58 -38.41
CA ASP A 664 -13.24 6.90 -38.79
C ASP A 664 -14.77 6.96 -38.78
N ALA A 665 -15.34 8.15 -39.04
CA ALA A 665 -16.79 8.38 -39.02
C ALA A 665 -17.58 7.54 -40.05
N THR A 666 -16.91 6.92 -41.03
CA THR A 666 -17.52 6.00 -42.00
C THR A 666 -17.46 4.53 -41.56
N GLY A 667 -16.83 4.24 -40.42
CA GLY A 667 -16.61 2.89 -39.90
C GLY A 667 -15.40 2.17 -40.47
N ARG A 668 -14.59 2.84 -41.32
CA ARG A 668 -13.37 2.27 -41.91
C ARG A 668 -12.29 2.09 -40.85
N VAL A 669 -11.72 0.89 -40.80
CA VAL A 669 -10.69 0.53 -39.82
C VAL A 669 -9.28 0.83 -40.35
N THR A 670 -8.42 1.40 -39.50
CA THR A 670 -6.98 1.60 -39.73
C THR A 670 -6.22 1.13 -38.50
N VAL A 671 -5.45 0.04 -38.64
CA VAL A 671 -4.66 -0.55 -37.55
C VAL A 671 -3.23 -0.03 -37.60
N PHE A 672 -2.68 0.38 -36.46
CA PHE A 672 -1.33 0.92 -36.37
C PHE A 672 -0.26 -0.19 -36.36
N PRO A 673 0.94 0.08 -36.93
CA PRO A 673 2.07 -0.83 -36.85
C PRO A 673 2.62 -0.87 -35.42
N LEU A 674 2.96 -2.07 -34.96
CA LEU A 674 3.77 -2.26 -33.76
C LEU A 674 5.27 -2.11 -34.10
N PRO A 675 6.13 -1.78 -33.11
CA PRO A 675 7.57 -1.92 -33.26
C PRO A 675 7.97 -3.35 -33.65
N GLN A 676 9.07 -3.49 -34.39
CA GLN A 676 9.58 -4.78 -34.80
C GLN A 676 9.94 -5.64 -33.58
N GLY A 677 9.60 -6.94 -33.62
CA GLY A 677 9.84 -7.88 -32.52
C GLY A 677 8.85 -7.80 -31.36
N VAL A 678 7.90 -6.86 -31.33
CA VAL A 678 6.91 -6.76 -30.23
C VAL A 678 5.94 -7.93 -30.23
N THR A 679 5.84 -8.58 -29.07
CA THR A 679 5.04 -9.79 -28.80
C THR A 679 4.01 -9.58 -27.70
N THR A 680 4.36 -8.86 -26.62
CA THR A 680 3.45 -8.50 -25.52
C THR A 680 3.12 -7.00 -25.58
N VAL A 681 1.85 -6.64 -25.37
CA VAL A 681 1.41 -5.24 -25.22
C VAL A 681 0.41 -5.13 -24.07
N VAL A 682 0.76 -4.33 -23.07
CA VAL A 682 -0.14 -3.88 -21.99
C VAL A 682 -0.75 -2.55 -22.43
N HIS A 683 -2.05 -2.34 -22.23
CA HIS A 683 -2.73 -1.10 -22.62
C HIS A 683 -3.77 -0.66 -21.58
N GLY A 684 -4.22 0.59 -21.72
CA GLY A 684 -5.36 1.15 -21.02
C GLY A 684 -5.65 2.56 -21.51
N GLY A 685 -6.73 2.73 -22.27
CA GLY A 685 -7.01 3.98 -22.98
C GLY A 685 -5.86 4.37 -23.92
N PRO A 686 -5.43 5.65 -24.00
CA PRO A 686 -4.35 6.05 -24.92
C PRO A 686 -2.96 5.53 -24.52
N PHE A 687 -2.83 4.90 -23.36
CA PHE A 687 -1.56 4.48 -22.77
C PHE A 687 -1.25 3.01 -23.06
N ALA A 688 0.00 2.71 -23.39
CA ALA A 688 0.46 1.32 -23.53
C ALA A 688 1.97 1.15 -23.30
N LEU A 689 2.35 -0.06 -22.92
CA LEU A 689 3.73 -0.54 -22.83
C LEU A 689 3.86 -1.85 -23.63
N ALA A 690 4.74 -1.85 -24.63
CA ALA A 690 5.07 -2.99 -25.46
C ALA A 690 6.45 -3.55 -25.10
N ARG A 691 6.58 -4.88 -25.16
CA ARG A 691 7.83 -5.64 -24.99
C ARG A 691 8.13 -6.44 -26.26
N THR A 692 9.40 -6.51 -26.65
CA THR A 692 9.90 -7.56 -27.54
C THR A 692 10.28 -8.80 -26.76
N ASP A 693 10.27 -9.96 -27.41
CA ASP A 693 10.94 -11.13 -26.85
C ASP A 693 12.44 -10.85 -26.62
N GLU A 694 13.10 -11.72 -25.87
CA GLU A 694 14.54 -11.70 -25.69
C GLU A 694 15.19 -12.22 -26.98
N PRO A 695 15.90 -11.39 -27.78
CA PRO A 695 16.68 -11.90 -28.90
C PRO A 695 17.83 -12.78 -28.36
N GLU A 696 18.27 -13.77 -29.15
CA GLU A 696 19.32 -14.73 -28.74
C GLU A 696 20.63 -14.06 -28.26
N GLU A 697 20.88 -12.80 -28.64
CA GLU A 697 22.05 -12.01 -28.29
C GLU A 697 21.76 -10.74 -27.44
N GLY A 698 20.61 -10.62 -26.76
CA GLY A 698 20.35 -9.41 -25.97
C GLY A 698 19.12 -9.37 -25.05
N PRO A 699 19.03 -8.34 -24.18
CA PRO A 699 17.87 -8.12 -23.32
C PRO A 699 16.65 -7.66 -24.13
N PRO A 700 15.42 -7.90 -23.65
CA PRO A 700 14.20 -7.47 -24.32
C PRO A 700 14.09 -5.95 -24.40
N ALA A 701 13.62 -5.43 -25.54
CA ALA A 701 13.39 -4.01 -25.75
C ALA A 701 11.97 -3.61 -25.34
N TYR A 702 11.83 -2.39 -24.80
CA TYR A 702 10.57 -1.87 -24.28
C TYR A 702 10.20 -0.57 -24.99
N HIS A 703 8.93 -0.41 -25.34
CA HIS A 703 8.40 0.77 -26.02
C HIS A 703 7.11 1.27 -25.35
N GLU A 704 7.00 2.57 -25.11
CA GLU A 704 5.75 3.18 -24.63
C GLU A 704 4.97 3.88 -25.74
N SER A 705 3.64 3.91 -25.58
CA SER A 705 2.69 4.72 -26.35
C SER A 705 1.87 5.58 -25.38
N THR A 706 1.57 6.81 -25.78
CA THR A 706 0.64 7.71 -25.07
C THR A 706 -0.43 8.30 -25.99
N ASP A 707 -0.64 7.72 -27.17
CA ASP A 707 -1.53 8.22 -28.23
C ASP A 707 -2.40 7.11 -28.87
N GLY A 708 -2.55 5.97 -28.19
CA GLY A 708 -3.30 4.81 -28.68
C GLY A 708 -2.54 3.98 -29.72
N GLY A 709 -1.24 3.80 -29.53
CA GLY A 709 -0.37 2.98 -30.39
C GLY A 709 -0.06 3.61 -31.75
N ARG A 710 -0.35 4.90 -31.94
CA ARG A 710 -0.05 5.64 -33.18
C ARG A 710 1.45 5.95 -33.27
N THR A 711 2.11 6.21 -32.15
CA THR A 711 3.56 6.36 -32.04
C THR A 711 4.11 5.56 -30.86
N TRP A 712 5.36 5.11 -30.99
CA TRP A 712 6.04 4.29 -30.00
C TRP A 712 7.43 4.85 -29.71
N ARG A 713 7.75 5.11 -28.43
CA ARG A 713 9.07 5.56 -27.96
C ARG A 713 9.77 4.43 -27.22
N ALA A 714 11.01 4.12 -27.60
CA ALA A 714 11.85 3.19 -26.83
C ALA A 714 12.15 3.77 -25.44
N VAL A 715 12.04 2.93 -24.40
CA VAL A 715 12.28 3.28 -22.99
C VAL A 715 13.30 2.35 -22.35
N GLU A 716 13.85 2.74 -21.19
CA GLU A 716 14.63 1.82 -20.36
C GLU A 716 13.74 0.66 -19.87
N ALA A 717 14.32 -0.53 -19.76
CA ALA A 717 13.61 -1.70 -19.24
C ALA A 717 13.10 -1.45 -17.81
N PRO A 718 11.98 -2.06 -17.41
CA PRO A 718 11.55 -2.05 -16.01
C PRO A 718 12.65 -2.62 -15.10
N PRO A 719 12.74 -2.22 -13.82
CA PRO A 719 13.66 -2.82 -12.85
C PRO A 719 13.29 -4.26 -12.45
N VAL A 720 12.34 -4.88 -13.17
CA VAL A 720 11.72 -6.18 -12.90
C VAL A 720 11.83 -7.00 -14.20
N GLY A 721 12.46 -8.17 -14.10
CA GLY A 721 13.19 -8.77 -15.23
C GLY A 721 12.33 -9.36 -16.35
N SER A 722 11.03 -9.51 -16.16
CA SER A 722 10.13 -9.99 -17.20
C SER A 722 8.78 -9.26 -17.14
N LEU A 723 8.10 -9.26 -18.30
CA LEU A 723 6.77 -8.69 -18.49
C LEU A 723 5.79 -9.84 -18.81
N ASP A 724 5.99 -10.98 -18.15
CA ASP A 724 5.26 -12.21 -18.46
C ASP A 724 3.81 -12.07 -18.02
N LEU A 725 2.88 -12.65 -18.78
CA LEU A 725 1.48 -12.67 -18.41
C LEU A 725 1.32 -13.40 -17.06
N PRO A 726 0.83 -12.72 -16.01
CA PRO A 726 0.64 -13.35 -14.71
C PRO A 726 -0.41 -14.45 -14.84
N MET A 727 -0.07 -15.66 -14.39
CA MET A 727 -0.95 -16.84 -14.52
C MET A 727 -2.19 -16.78 -13.62
N ALA A 728 -2.25 -15.81 -12.71
CA ALA A 728 -3.41 -15.54 -11.88
C ALA A 728 -4.32 -14.50 -12.58
N PRO A 729 -5.58 -14.83 -12.92
CA PRO A 729 -6.48 -13.90 -13.60
C PRO A 729 -6.97 -12.73 -12.70
N SER A 730 -6.57 -12.71 -11.42
CA SER A 730 -6.86 -11.61 -10.48
C SER A 730 -6.01 -10.36 -10.71
N SER A 731 -4.83 -10.48 -11.31
CA SER A 731 -3.87 -9.37 -11.41
C SER A 731 -4.15 -8.46 -12.62
N THR A 732 -4.46 -7.19 -12.37
CA THR A 732 -4.90 -6.23 -13.39
C THR A 732 -3.75 -5.70 -14.27
N PHE A 733 -3.58 -6.31 -15.45
CA PHE A 733 -2.55 -5.97 -16.43
C PHE A 733 -3.02 -4.80 -17.33
N THR A 734 -2.81 -3.56 -16.88
CA THR A 734 -3.37 -2.35 -17.53
C THR A 734 -2.48 -1.11 -17.39
N CYS A 735 -2.72 -0.09 -18.21
CA CYS A 735 -2.00 1.18 -18.23
C CYS A 735 -2.91 2.41 -18.01
N SER A 736 -2.33 3.52 -17.57
CA SER A 736 -3.00 4.81 -17.35
C SER A 736 -2.01 5.98 -17.43
N ALA A 737 -2.50 7.19 -17.19
CA ALA A 737 -1.69 8.42 -17.10
C ALA A 737 -0.68 8.41 -15.92
N VAL A 738 -0.74 7.41 -15.05
CA VAL A 738 0.19 7.23 -13.91
C VAL A 738 1.31 6.23 -14.26
N GLY A 739 1.03 5.19 -15.05
CA GLY A 739 1.95 4.10 -15.35
C GLY A 739 1.28 2.88 -15.99
N CYS A 740 1.96 1.74 -15.98
CA CYS A 740 1.39 0.41 -16.25
C CYS A 740 1.64 -0.53 -15.07
N GLY A 741 0.62 -1.28 -14.67
CA GLY A 741 0.72 -2.38 -13.71
C GLY A 741 1.06 -3.68 -14.43
N MET A 742 2.07 -4.40 -13.94
CA MET A 742 2.63 -5.60 -14.58
C MET A 742 2.56 -6.79 -13.64
N GLY A 743 1.32 -7.11 -13.22
CA GLY A 743 1.01 -8.17 -12.25
C GLY A 743 1.79 -8.05 -10.94
N ASP A 744 2.02 -9.21 -10.31
CA ASP A 744 2.80 -9.39 -9.08
C ASP A 744 4.23 -8.79 -9.17
N GLY A 745 4.73 -8.60 -10.40
CA GLY A 745 6.12 -8.31 -10.70
C GLY A 745 6.51 -6.84 -10.55
N GLY A 746 5.65 -5.87 -10.86
CA GLY A 746 6.00 -4.45 -10.69
C GLY A 746 5.19 -3.43 -11.48
N LEU A 747 5.76 -2.23 -11.60
CA LEU A 747 5.08 -1.03 -12.09
C LEU A 747 6.05 -0.13 -12.86
N VAL A 748 5.63 0.27 -14.06
CA VAL A 748 6.38 1.19 -14.95
C VAL A 748 5.68 2.52 -15.00
N ARG A 749 6.42 3.64 -14.93
CA ARG A 749 5.84 4.96 -15.13
C ARG A 749 6.02 5.43 -16.56
N LEU A 750 4.90 5.70 -17.23
CA LEU A 750 4.88 6.19 -18.61
C LEU A 750 5.13 7.71 -18.70
N GLY A 751 5.50 8.16 -19.89
CA GLY A 751 5.46 9.55 -20.33
C GLY A 751 6.60 10.42 -19.85
N TRP A 752 7.68 9.87 -19.28
CA TRP A 752 8.74 10.65 -18.63
C TRP A 752 9.64 11.48 -19.57
N GLY A 753 9.55 11.32 -20.89
CA GLY A 753 10.26 12.19 -21.84
C GLY A 753 11.79 12.09 -21.75
N GLY A 754 12.31 11.02 -21.14
CA GLY A 754 13.73 10.75 -21.08
C GLY A 754 14.35 10.62 -22.48
N PRO A 755 15.65 10.93 -22.63
CA PRO A 755 16.35 10.64 -23.87
C PRO A 755 16.23 9.13 -24.17
N PRO A 756 16.11 8.73 -25.45
CA PRO A 756 16.06 7.32 -25.82
C PRO A 756 17.32 6.60 -25.30
N PRO A 757 17.21 5.32 -24.91
CA PRO A 757 18.35 4.55 -24.42
C PRO A 757 19.50 4.63 -25.43
N GLY A 758 20.69 5.00 -24.94
CA GLY A 758 21.87 5.12 -25.79
C GLY A 758 22.15 3.80 -26.50
N ALA A 759 22.28 3.85 -27.83
CA ALA A 759 22.39 2.65 -28.66
C ALA A 759 23.48 1.71 -28.09
N PRO A 760 23.21 0.40 -27.99
CA PRO A 760 24.15 -0.55 -27.41
C PRO A 760 25.47 -0.46 -28.17
N ARG A 761 26.54 -0.14 -27.44
CA ARG A 761 27.90 -0.13 -28.01
C ARG A 761 28.24 -1.56 -28.41
N ARG A 762 28.06 -1.89 -29.70
CA ARG A 762 28.72 -3.04 -30.32
C ARG A 762 30.19 -2.97 -29.91
N GLY A 763 30.67 -4.04 -29.27
CA GLY A 763 32.09 -4.14 -28.94
C GLY A 763 32.87 -3.99 -30.23
N ALA A 764 33.85 -3.08 -30.25
CA ALA A 764 34.82 -3.07 -31.34
C ALA A 764 35.60 -4.40 -31.23
N GLU A 765 35.49 -5.24 -32.25
CA GLU A 765 36.23 -6.50 -32.31
C GLU A 765 37.73 -6.18 -32.29
N GLY A 766 38.37 -6.51 -31.17
CA GLY A 766 39.81 -6.33 -30.98
C GLY A 766 40.55 -7.35 -31.82
N GLY A 767 41.05 -6.92 -32.99
CA GLY A 767 41.94 -7.73 -33.81
C GLY A 767 43.31 -7.96 -33.18
N ASP A 768 44.12 -8.74 -33.90
CA ASP A 768 45.55 -8.98 -33.70
C ASP A 768 45.99 -9.67 -32.40
N THR A 769 46.12 -11.00 -32.50
CA THR A 769 47.45 -11.61 -32.28
C THR A 769 47.61 -12.86 -33.14
N ALA A 770 48.64 -12.89 -33.98
CA ALA A 770 49.00 -14.08 -34.77
C ALA A 770 49.90 -15.03 -33.94
N GLY A 771 49.77 -16.34 -34.17
CA GLY A 771 50.41 -17.37 -33.34
C GLY A 771 50.48 -18.74 -34.02
N GLU A 772 51.10 -18.77 -35.19
CA GLU A 772 51.33 -19.91 -36.08
C GLU A 772 51.87 -21.20 -35.43
N ALA A 773 51.15 -22.32 -35.60
CA ALA A 773 51.68 -23.70 -35.63
C ALA A 773 50.62 -24.64 -36.25
N ALA A 774 51.05 -25.75 -36.88
CA ALA A 774 50.16 -26.69 -37.58
C ALA A 774 50.32 -28.12 -37.05
N GLU A 775 49.26 -28.95 -37.18
CA GLU A 775 49.31 -30.21 -37.96
C GLU A 775 47.91 -30.85 -38.07
N ALA A 776 47.78 -31.91 -38.89
CA ALA A 776 46.52 -32.57 -39.22
C ALA A 776 46.27 -33.85 -38.38
N GLY A 777 45.01 -34.27 -38.24
CA GLY A 777 44.64 -35.53 -37.59
C GLY A 777 43.19 -35.93 -37.86
N GLU A 778 42.99 -37.07 -38.52
CA GLU A 778 41.67 -37.59 -38.92
C GLU A 778 41.33 -38.89 -38.16
N ALA A 779 40.04 -39.07 -37.81
CA ALA A 779 39.38 -40.29 -37.33
C ALA A 779 39.90 -41.00 -36.05
N GLY A 780 38.98 -41.36 -35.13
CA GLY A 780 39.34 -42.12 -33.91
C GLY A 780 38.15 -42.66 -33.11
N ARG A 781 37.77 -43.90 -33.37
CA ARG A 781 36.62 -44.64 -32.78
C ARG A 781 36.48 -44.58 -31.24
N ALA A 782 35.22 -44.44 -30.83
CA ALA A 782 34.54 -45.11 -29.73
C ALA A 782 35.34 -46.06 -28.80
N ALA A 783 35.19 -45.85 -27.49
CA ALA A 783 35.33 -46.86 -26.46
C ALA A 783 34.03 -46.93 -25.63
N ARG A 784 33.54 -48.15 -25.36
CA ARG A 784 32.54 -48.39 -24.31
C ARG A 784 33.24 -48.35 -22.96
N GLN A 785 32.54 -47.93 -21.91
CA GLN A 785 32.75 -48.52 -20.60
C GLN A 785 31.41 -48.64 -19.86
N GLU A 786 31.00 -49.88 -19.59
CA GLU A 786 29.89 -50.18 -18.69
C GLU A 786 30.32 -49.88 -17.24
N GLY A 787 29.36 -49.51 -16.39
CA GLY A 787 29.62 -48.98 -15.05
C GLY A 787 28.35 -48.92 -14.21
N ASP A 788 27.76 -50.09 -13.94
CA ASP A 788 26.61 -50.20 -13.06
C ASP A 788 26.94 -49.68 -11.65
N GLY A 789 26.08 -48.82 -11.12
CA GLY A 789 26.27 -48.12 -9.84
C GLY A 789 24.93 -47.81 -9.19
N GLU A 790 24.42 -48.79 -8.44
CA GLU A 790 23.07 -48.80 -7.88
C GLU A 790 22.99 -48.12 -6.49
N GLU A 791 22.41 -46.91 -6.40
CA GLU A 791 21.76 -46.44 -5.17
C GLU A 791 20.66 -45.38 -5.46
N PRO A 792 19.43 -45.52 -4.95
CA PRO A 792 18.32 -44.63 -5.29
C PRO A 792 18.16 -43.43 -4.32
N ALA A 793 18.42 -42.21 -4.81
CA ALA A 793 18.06 -40.98 -4.10
C ALA A 793 16.59 -40.57 -4.40
N PRO A 794 15.70 -40.48 -3.39
CA PRO A 794 14.30 -40.10 -3.62
C PRO A 794 14.17 -38.60 -3.92
N ASN A 795 13.86 -38.27 -5.19
CA ASN A 795 13.59 -36.91 -5.65
C ASN A 795 12.22 -36.39 -5.16
N THR A 796 12.12 -36.04 -3.87
CA THR A 796 10.95 -35.36 -3.30
C THR A 796 10.87 -33.91 -3.81
N ARG A 797 10.23 -33.72 -4.97
CA ARG A 797 9.82 -32.38 -5.41
C ARG A 797 8.86 -31.77 -4.37
N PRO A 798 9.02 -30.50 -3.97
CA PRO A 798 8.07 -29.87 -3.05
C PRO A 798 6.70 -29.74 -3.71
N GLY A 799 5.67 -30.30 -3.08
CA GLY A 799 4.29 -30.18 -3.54
C GLY A 799 3.79 -28.73 -3.48
N ARG A 800 2.93 -28.36 -4.43
CA ARG A 800 2.14 -27.11 -4.40
C ARG A 800 0.69 -27.47 -4.12
N MET A 801 0.04 -26.75 -3.20
CA MET A 801 -1.39 -26.90 -2.91
C MET A 801 -2.02 -25.53 -2.66
N ALA A 802 -3.15 -25.25 -3.32
CA ALA A 802 -4.06 -24.20 -2.89
C ALA A 802 -5.03 -24.74 -1.81
N LEU A 803 -5.44 -23.91 -0.86
CA LEU A 803 -6.60 -24.23 -0.03
C LEU A 803 -7.87 -23.95 -0.83
N ALA A 804 -8.91 -24.76 -0.62
CA ALA A 804 -10.25 -24.50 -1.14
C ALA A 804 -11.27 -24.72 -0.01
N ALA A 805 -12.06 -23.70 0.29
CA ALA A 805 -13.27 -23.85 1.11
C ALA A 805 -14.45 -24.24 0.21
N GLN A 806 -15.35 -25.10 0.67
CA GLN A 806 -16.54 -25.43 -0.10
C GLN A 806 -17.57 -24.28 -0.02
N PRO A 807 -18.14 -23.82 -1.16
CA PRO A 807 -19.02 -22.64 -1.18
C PRO A 807 -20.23 -22.69 -0.23
N GLY A 808 -20.77 -23.89 0.04
CA GLY A 808 -22.04 -24.06 0.76
C GLY A 808 -22.05 -23.69 2.25
N GLN A 809 -20.91 -23.45 2.89
CA GLN A 809 -20.86 -23.15 4.34
C GLN A 809 -20.73 -21.65 4.67
N ILE A 810 -20.40 -20.80 3.69
CA ILE A 810 -20.07 -19.39 3.94
C ILE A 810 -21.32 -18.54 4.26
N ALA A 811 -22.46 -18.85 3.63
CA ALA A 811 -23.70 -18.06 3.73
C ALA A 811 -24.31 -17.98 5.16
N GLN A 812 -23.90 -18.85 6.08
CA GLN A 812 -24.42 -18.86 7.46
C GLN A 812 -23.61 -18.00 8.44
N LEU A 813 -22.45 -17.49 8.03
CA LEU A 813 -21.46 -16.85 8.92
C LEU A 813 -21.65 -15.33 9.07
N LEU A 814 -22.05 -14.63 8.00
CA LEU A 814 -22.08 -13.16 7.92
C LEU A 814 -23.21 -12.45 8.71
N ARG A 815 -23.80 -13.10 9.73
CA ARG A 815 -24.93 -12.57 10.54
C ARG A 815 -24.56 -12.15 11.96
N LEU A 816 -23.27 -12.10 12.30
CA LEU A 816 -22.80 -11.77 13.65
C LEU A 816 -22.35 -10.31 13.74
N ALA A 817 -23.05 -9.54 14.58
CA ALA A 817 -22.61 -8.20 15.01
C ALA A 817 -21.23 -8.29 15.71
N PRO A 818 -20.39 -7.23 15.66
CA PRO A 818 -19.05 -7.26 16.25
C PRO A 818 -19.11 -7.64 17.74
N ALA A 819 -18.62 -8.83 18.05
CA ALA A 819 -18.75 -9.42 19.37
C ALA A 819 -17.95 -8.61 20.40
N GLN A 820 -18.60 -8.20 21.49
CA GLN A 820 -17.90 -7.49 22.56
C GLN A 820 -16.75 -8.36 23.11
N PRO A 821 -15.55 -7.80 23.32
CA PRO A 821 -14.38 -8.57 23.75
C PRO A 821 -14.61 -9.15 25.14
N ALA A 822 -14.22 -10.41 25.34
CA ALA A 822 -14.29 -11.03 26.66
C ALA A 822 -13.45 -10.22 27.68
N ARG A 823 -13.98 -10.06 28.90
CA ARG A 823 -13.39 -9.25 29.96
C ARG A 823 -12.59 -10.10 30.92
N LEU A 824 -11.31 -9.80 31.05
CA LEU A 824 -10.40 -10.39 32.02
C LEU A 824 -10.26 -9.43 33.21
N THR A 825 -10.88 -9.77 34.34
CA THR A 825 -10.78 -9.00 35.58
C THR A 825 -9.84 -9.71 36.55
N CYS A 826 -8.71 -9.08 36.90
CA CYS A 826 -7.68 -9.63 37.77
C CYS A 826 -7.56 -8.81 39.06
N ARG A 827 -7.80 -9.42 40.22
CA ARG A 827 -7.64 -8.78 41.54
C ARG A 827 -6.35 -9.27 42.20
N ILE A 828 -5.46 -8.34 42.52
CA ILE A 828 -4.19 -8.61 43.20
C ILE A 828 -4.46 -8.97 44.66
N GLU A 829 -3.83 -10.05 45.12
CA GLU A 829 -3.97 -10.57 46.48
C GLU A 829 -2.85 -10.03 47.39
N GLY A 830 -3.27 -9.43 48.52
CA GLY A 830 -2.36 -8.79 49.48
C GLY A 830 -2.19 -7.29 49.26
N GLY A 831 -1.64 -6.61 50.29
CA GLY A 831 -1.42 -5.16 50.31
C GLY A 831 -0.09 -4.69 49.69
N VAL A 832 0.63 -5.57 49.00
CA VAL A 832 1.90 -5.23 48.34
C VAL A 832 1.62 -4.68 46.95
N ASP A 833 1.86 -3.39 46.75
CA ASP A 833 1.74 -2.77 45.43
C ASP A 833 2.88 -3.24 44.51
N PRO A 834 2.62 -3.96 43.40
CA PRO A 834 3.67 -4.44 42.47
C PRO A 834 4.41 -3.29 41.77
N LEU A 835 3.90 -2.06 41.85
CA LEU A 835 4.49 -0.84 41.33
C LEU A 835 5.24 -0.03 42.41
N GLY A 836 4.85 -0.18 43.68
CA GLY A 836 5.13 0.81 44.73
C GLY A 836 6.48 0.70 45.44
N ALA A 837 7.21 -0.41 45.26
CA ALA A 837 8.45 -0.66 46.00
C ALA A 837 9.71 -0.40 45.15
N GLN A 838 10.40 0.72 45.38
CA GLN A 838 11.85 0.71 45.24
C GLN A 838 12.41 -0.25 46.30
N VAL A 839 12.83 -1.44 45.88
CA VAL A 839 13.47 -2.42 46.76
C VAL A 839 14.78 -1.81 47.26
N ARG A 840 14.79 -1.34 48.52
CA ARG A 840 16.04 -0.98 49.22
C ARG A 840 16.99 -2.19 49.12
N PRO A 841 18.20 -2.05 48.55
CA PRO A 841 19.07 -3.18 48.32
C PRO A 841 19.42 -3.85 49.66
N SER A 842 19.12 -5.14 49.80
CA SER A 842 19.29 -5.86 51.06
C SER A 842 20.78 -5.94 51.42
N PRO A 843 21.21 -5.33 52.56
CA PRO A 843 22.62 -5.12 52.88
C PRO A 843 23.40 -6.40 53.25
N ALA A 844 22.76 -7.57 53.20
CA ALA A 844 23.37 -8.87 53.50
C ALA A 844 23.83 -9.67 52.25
N SER A 845 23.66 -9.13 51.04
CA SER A 845 24.05 -9.82 49.80
C SER A 845 25.56 -9.70 49.53
N ARG A 846 26.31 -10.80 49.68
CA ARG A 846 27.77 -10.84 49.44
C ARG A 846 28.12 -10.44 47.99
N PRO A 847 29.17 -9.61 47.76
CA PRO A 847 29.64 -9.31 46.42
C PRO A 847 30.20 -10.58 45.77
N GLY A 848 29.67 -10.96 44.61
CA GLY A 848 30.05 -12.19 43.91
C GLY A 848 28.97 -12.78 42.99
N LYS A 849 27.69 -12.42 43.18
CA LYS A 849 26.65 -12.62 42.15
C LYS A 849 26.49 -11.34 41.35
N LEU A 850 26.83 -11.41 40.06
CA LEU A 850 26.45 -10.40 39.07
C LEU A 850 24.92 -10.26 39.06
N ALA A 851 24.42 -9.11 39.48
CA ALA A 851 23.02 -8.77 39.35
C ALA A 851 22.70 -8.60 37.85
N PHE A 852 21.65 -9.28 37.37
CA PHE A 852 21.15 -9.05 36.02
C PHE A 852 20.59 -7.63 35.93
N ALA A 853 20.90 -6.91 34.84
CA ALA A 853 20.58 -5.50 34.71
C ALA A 853 19.09 -5.24 34.39
N GLY A 854 18.22 -5.36 35.41
CA GLY A 854 16.90 -4.72 35.47
C GLY A 854 15.78 -5.20 34.53
N GLY A 855 16.05 -6.14 33.63
CA GLY A 855 15.03 -6.70 32.72
C GLY A 855 14.00 -7.59 33.43
N LEU A 856 12.77 -7.60 32.90
CA LEU A 856 11.80 -8.67 33.21
C LEU A 856 12.31 -10.01 32.64
N PRO A 857 11.93 -11.16 33.23
CA PRO A 857 12.14 -12.46 32.61
C PRO A 857 11.45 -12.56 31.24
N VAL A 858 12.05 -13.33 30.35
CA VAL A 858 11.49 -13.68 29.04
C VAL A 858 10.20 -14.48 29.25
N SER A 859 9.18 -14.16 28.47
CA SER A 859 7.82 -14.71 28.53
C SER A 859 7.24 -14.81 27.12
N ILE A 860 6.08 -15.42 26.91
CA ILE A 860 5.50 -15.46 25.56
C ILE A 860 5.03 -14.08 25.10
N ALA A 861 4.50 -13.27 26.02
CA ALA A 861 4.11 -11.87 25.79
C ALA A 861 5.32 -10.90 25.69
N GLU A 862 6.48 -11.38 25.24
CA GLU A 862 7.66 -10.55 24.97
C GLU A 862 7.58 -9.97 23.55
N ALA A 863 7.63 -8.65 23.43
CA ALA A 863 7.43 -7.99 22.14
C ALA A 863 8.52 -8.37 21.13
N SER A 864 8.13 -8.65 19.88
CA SER A 864 9.08 -8.91 18.80
C SER A 864 10.10 -7.77 18.70
N ARG A 865 11.40 -8.11 18.76
CA ARG A 865 12.57 -7.21 18.84
C ARG A 865 12.91 -6.67 20.25
N ALA A 866 12.34 -7.20 21.33
CA ALA A 866 12.90 -6.98 22.66
C ALA A 866 14.24 -7.73 22.86
N PRO A 867 15.10 -7.30 23.81
CA PRO A 867 16.25 -8.09 24.25
C PRO A 867 15.79 -9.31 25.07
N VAL A 868 15.87 -10.50 24.49
CA VAL A 868 15.46 -11.78 25.11
C VAL A 868 16.58 -12.43 25.95
N GLY A 869 17.61 -11.67 26.35
CA GLY A 869 18.73 -12.16 27.16
C GLY A 869 19.92 -11.20 27.21
N SER A 870 21.02 -11.66 27.79
CA SER A 870 22.33 -10.98 27.80
C SER A 870 23.45 -11.89 27.28
N LEU A 871 24.55 -11.27 26.83
CA LEU A 871 25.76 -11.93 26.38
C LEU A 871 26.90 -11.63 27.37
N SER A 872 27.68 -12.65 27.70
CA SER A 872 28.84 -12.55 28.59
C SER A 872 29.91 -13.56 28.14
N GLY A 873 30.89 -13.09 27.37
CA GLY A 873 31.88 -13.96 26.73
C GLY A 873 31.25 -14.85 25.65
N ASP A 874 31.54 -16.15 25.70
CA ASP A 874 30.94 -17.19 24.84
C ASP A 874 29.51 -17.60 25.27
N ALA A 875 29.03 -17.08 26.40
CA ALA A 875 27.78 -17.48 27.01
C ALA A 875 26.64 -16.47 26.75
N TRP A 876 25.54 -16.96 26.17
CA TRP A 876 24.25 -16.30 26.23
C TRP A 876 23.51 -16.73 27.51
N THR A 877 22.82 -15.81 28.18
CA THR A 877 22.06 -16.08 29.42
C THR A 877 20.74 -15.33 29.43
N ALA A 878 19.68 -15.98 29.90
CA ALA A 878 18.38 -15.35 30.15
C ALA A 878 17.73 -15.91 31.41
N GLU A 879 16.82 -15.16 32.03
CA GLU A 879 15.80 -15.72 32.92
C GLU A 879 14.50 -15.88 32.13
N VAL A 880 13.91 -17.07 32.16
CA VAL A 880 12.74 -17.42 31.32
C VAL A 880 11.62 -17.98 32.19
N LEU A 881 10.41 -17.48 32.01
CA LEU A 881 9.19 -18.01 32.65
C LEU A 881 8.59 -19.14 31.80
N ARG A 882 7.92 -20.09 32.46
CA ARG A 882 7.12 -21.11 31.77
C ARG A 882 5.84 -20.47 31.25
N PRO A 883 5.44 -20.65 29.98
CA PRO A 883 4.19 -20.10 29.47
C PRO A 883 2.99 -20.54 30.31
N PHE A 884 2.11 -19.60 30.64
CA PHE A 884 0.81 -19.83 31.27
C PHE A 884 0.86 -20.54 32.65
N ALA A 885 2.01 -20.56 33.32
CA ALA A 885 2.22 -21.24 34.61
C ALA A 885 2.53 -20.25 35.76
N PRO A 886 1.53 -19.52 36.29
CA PRO A 886 1.73 -18.52 37.34
C PRO A 886 2.28 -19.13 38.63
N GLY A 887 3.04 -18.33 39.39
CA GLY A 887 3.73 -18.76 40.61
C GLY A 887 5.02 -19.55 40.35
N THR A 888 5.34 -19.91 39.11
CA THR A 888 6.62 -20.56 38.79
C THR A 888 7.78 -19.54 38.81
N ALA A 889 8.85 -19.88 39.53
CA ALA A 889 10.07 -19.06 39.53
C ALA A 889 10.74 -19.07 38.14
N PRO A 890 11.33 -17.95 37.69
CA PRO A 890 12.07 -17.92 36.43
C PRO A 890 13.19 -18.96 36.41
N ARG A 891 13.28 -19.72 35.32
CA ARG A 891 14.41 -20.61 35.06
C ARG A 891 15.52 -19.80 34.41
N ARG A 892 16.66 -19.66 35.08
CA ARG A 892 17.88 -19.15 34.44
C ARG A 892 18.40 -20.19 33.44
N LEU A 893 18.55 -19.79 32.20
CA LEU A 893 19.21 -20.54 31.13
C LEU A 893 20.58 -19.90 30.86
N THR A 894 21.59 -20.74 30.64
CA THR A 894 22.90 -20.33 30.13
C THR A 894 23.30 -21.29 29.02
N VAL A 895 23.61 -20.75 27.84
CA VAL A 895 24.04 -21.52 26.66
C VAL A 895 25.42 -21.04 26.25
N ARG A 896 26.40 -21.95 26.14
CA ARG A 896 27.78 -21.67 25.73
C ARG A 896 28.02 -22.16 24.30
N GLY A 897 29.04 -21.62 23.64
CA GLY A 897 29.49 -22.06 22.32
C GLY A 897 29.74 -20.87 21.40
N ALA A 898 29.14 -20.87 20.20
CA ALA A 898 29.08 -19.70 19.34
C ALA A 898 27.75 -18.95 19.60
N PRO A 899 27.70 -17.93 20.47
CA PRO A 899 26.47 -17.20 20.74
C PRO A 899 26.01 -16.39 19.51
N PRO A 900 24.74 -15.96 19.47
CA PRO A 900 24.32 -14.89 18.55
C PRO A 900 25.07 -13.59 18.89
N ARG A 901 25.33 -12.76 17.89
CA ARG A 901 26.04 -11.47 18.01
C ARG A 901 25.16 -10.38 18.64
N ASN A 902 23.85 -10.59 18.70
CA ASN A 902 22.90 -9.73 19.39
C ASN A 902 21.93 -10.54 20.29
N THR A 903 21.22 -9.84 21.17
CA THR A 903 20.23 -10.41 22.10
C THR A 903 18.78 -10.09 21.73
N THR A 904 18.55 -9.48 20.57
CA THR A 904 17.27 -9.00 20.07
C THR A 904 16.58 -10.10 19.26
N GLY A 905 15.43 -10.58 19.74
CA GLY A 905 14.80 -11.77 19.18
C GLY A 905 13.28 -11.73 19.11
N SER A 906 12.71 -12.91 18.89
CA SER A 906 11.30 -13.21 19.19
C SER A 906 11.20 -14.45 20.07
N VAL A 907 10.05 -14.60 20.72
CA VAL A 907 9.69 -15.78 21.51
C VAL A 907 8.53 -16.46 20.79
N VAL A 908 8.60 -17.78 20.62
CA VAL A 908 7.63 -18.55 19.83
C VAL A 908 7.10 -19.71 20.68
N PRO A 909 5.77 -19.90 20.79
CA PRO A 909 5.20 -21.04 21.51
C PRO A 909 5.54 -22.36 20.84
N ILE A 910 5.95 -23.36 21.62
CA ILE A 910 6.04 -24.77 21.21
C ILE A 910 4.89 -25.53 21.87
N LEU A 911 3.93 -26.02 21.09
CA LEU A 911 2.89 -26.92 21.58
C LEU A 911 3.51 -28.27 21.96
N ALA A 912 3.52 -28.59 23.25
CA ALA A 912 4.05 -29.84 23.79
C ALA A 912 3.10 -31.03 23.49
N PRO A 913 3.60 -32.29 23.43
CA PRO A 913 2.74 -33.47 23.29
C PRO A 913 1.83 -33.66 24.54
N PRO A 914 0.71 -34.39 24.44
CA PRO A 914 -0.12 -34.67 25.61
C PRO A 914 0.66 -35.49 26.65
N GLY A 915 0.31 -35.34 27.92
CA GLY A 915 1.08 -35.92 29.03
C GLY A 915 2.39 -35.18 29.36
N ALA A 916 2.82 -34.20 28.54
CA ALA A 916 3.81 -33.24 28.98
C ALA A 916 3.29 -32.45 30.20
N ARG A 917 4.20 -32.16 31.14
CA ARG A 917 3.88 -31.46 32.40
C ARG A 917 3.31 -30.06 32.17
N GLU A 918 3.81 -29.36 31.15
CA GLU A 918 3.35 -28.04 30.73
C GLU A 918 2.82 -28.18 29.29
N PRO A 919 1.70 -27.55 28.92
CA PRO A 919 1.11 -27.68 27.58
C PRO A 919 1.89 -26.91 26.49
N VAL A 920 2.70 -25.92 26.90
CA VAL A 920 3.47 -25.05 26.00
C VAL A 920 4.88 -24.85 26.56
N ASP A 921 5.87 -25.03 25.70
CA ASP A 921 7.28 -24.68 25.91
C ASP A 921 7.66 -23.47 25.03
N LEU A 922 8.87 -22.94 25.13
CA LEU A 922 9.32 -21.77 24.37
C LEU A 922 10.48 -22.08 23.43
N LEU A 923 10.40 -21.55 22.22
CA LEU A 923 11.51 -21.41 21.27
C LEU A 923 11.93 -19.92 21.28
N VAL A 924 13.16 -19.65 21.72
CA VAL A 924 13.76 -18.31 21.60
C VAL A 924 14.48 -18.23 20.26
N VAL A 925 14.18 -17.20 19.46
CA VAL A 925 14.73 -17.01 18.12
C VAL A 925 15.66 -15.80 18.09
N LEU A 926 16.93 -16.03 17.75
CA LEU A 926 18.01 -15.04 17.72
C LEU A 926 18.89 -15.24 16.48
N GLU A 927 19.04 -14.22 15.64
CA GLU A 927 19.92 -14.25 14.44
C GLU A 927 19.78 -15.49 13.54
N HIS A 928 18.53 -15.86 13.20
CA HIS A 928 18.24 -17.10 12.45
C HIS A 928 18.76 -18.36 13.15
N ARG A 929 18.72 -18.39 14.49
CA ARG A 929 18.96 -19.57 15.32
C ARG A 929 17.84 -19.74 16.34
N GLY A 930 17.41 -20.98 16.54
CA GLY A 930 16.43 -21.36 17.53
C GLY A 930 17.08 -21.93 18.77
N LEU A 931 16.48 -21.70 19.94
CA LEU A 931 16.84 -22.29 21.21
C LEU A 931 15.57 -22.76 21.94
N GLN A 932 15.40 -24.08 22.08
CA GLN A 932 14.30 -24.63 22.86
C GLN A 932 14.60 -24.54 24.37
N VAL A 933 13.66 -23.98 25.12
CA VAL A 933 13.78 -23.70 26.56
C VAL A 933 13.63 -24.96 27.40
N GLY A 934 12.65 -25.82 27.11
CA GLY A 934 12.37 -27.07 27.83
C GLY A 934 13.32 -28.23 27.48
N ALA A 935 14.20 -28.07 26.49
CA ALA A 935 15.16 -29.08 26.08
C ALA A 935 16.07 -29.51 27.25
N ARG A 936 16.46 -30.79 27.26
CA ARG A 936 17.38 -31.35 28.28
C ARG A 936 18.75 -30.69 28.23
N THR A 937 19.24 -30.44 27.02
CA THR A 937 20.53 -29.81 26.70
C THR A 937 20.29 -28.58 25.81
N PRO A 938 19.91 -27.43 26.39
CA PRO A 938 19.56 -26.23 25.64
C PRO A 938 20.76 -25.73 24.82
N SER A 939 20.60 -25.71 23.49
CA SER A 939 21.62 -25.35 22.51
C SER A 939 20.99 -24.64 21.32
N PHE A 940 21.77 -23.79 20.63
CA PHE A 940 21.30 -23.07 19.45
C PHE A 940 21.42 -23.93 18.18
N PHE A 941 20.34 -24.03 17.42
CA PHE A 941 20.30 -24.67 16.10
C PHE A 941 19.95 -23.68 14.99
N PRO A 942 20.49 -23.79 13.77
CA PRO A 942 20.18 -22.88 12.66
C PRO A 942 18.72 -23.00 12.19
N LEU A 943 18.12 -21.83 11.97
CA LEU A 943 16.82 -21.57 11.35
C LEU A 943 17.01 -20.91 9.97
N GLU A 944 17.85 -21.52 9.13
CA GLU A 944 18.09 -21.06 7.77
C GLU A 944 16.75 -20.95 6.99
N GLY A 945 16.56 -19.83 6.29
CA GLY A 945 15.31 -19.56 5.57
C GLY A 945 14.15 -19.04 6.42
N ALA A 946 14.19 -19.09 7.77
CA ALA A 946 13.12 -18.54 8.61
C ALA A 946 13.07 -16.99 8.55
N GLY A 947 11.86 -16.44 8.44
CA GLY A 947 11.55 -15.01 8.56
C GLY A 947 10.88 -14.68 9.89
N TYR A 948 9.58 -14.94 10.00
CA TYR A 948 8.78 -14.69 11.21
C TYR A 948 8.07 -15.99 11.60
N LEU A 949 8.48 -16.62 12.70
CA LEU A 949 7.83 -17.82 13.21
C LEU A 949 6.71 -17.44 14.19
N ALA A 950 5.49 -17.88 13.91
CA ALA A 950 4.32 -17.61 14.75
C ALA A 950 4.07 -18.70 15.79
N ALA A 951 4.30 -19.97 15.45
CA ALA A 951 4.12 -21.10 16.35
C ALA A 951 5.02 -22.29 15.98
N ALA A 952 5.25 -23.17 16.94
CA ALA A 952 5.95 -24.43 16.80
C ALA A 952 5.18 -25.57 17.50
N ALA A 953 5.50 -26.82 17.16
CA ALA A 953 4.92 -28.00 17.80
C ALA A 953 5.91 -29.17 17.80
N GLN A 954 6.09 -29.82 18.95
CA GLN A 954 7.04 -30.93 19.14
C GLN A 954 6.47 -32.26 18.62
N LEU A 955 7.10 -32.87 17.63
CA LEU A 955 6.60 -34.11 16.99
C LEU A 955 6.95 -35.36 17.79
N GLY A 956 8.14 -35.37 18.40
CA GLY A 956 8.67 -36.48 19.18
C GLY A 956 10.18 -36.33 19.35
N GLY A 957 10.72 -36.70 20.53
CA GLY A 957 12.10 -36.33 20.89
C GLY A 957 12.29 -34.80 20.81
N ASP A 958 13.42 -34.36 20.26
CA ASP A 958 13.74 -32.94 20.06
C ASP A 958 13.32 -32.41 18.66
N ALA A 959 12.48 -33.14 17.93
CA ALA A 959 11.97 -32.72 16.61
C ALA A 959 10.78 -31.76 16.74
N LEU A 960 10.82 -30.65 16.01
CA LEU A 960 9.83 -29.57 15.98
C LEU A 960 9.36 -29.35 14.53
N VAL A 961 8.06 -29.11 14.34
CA VAL A 961 7.57 -28.36 13.18
C VAL A 961 7.30 -26.90 13.60
N MET A 962 7.56 -25.94 12.71
CA MET A 962 7.47 -24.50 12.97
C MET A 962 6.80 -23.80 11.78
N LEU A 963 5.86 -22.89 12.05
CA LEU A 963 5.11 -22.16 11.03
C LEU A 963 5.65 -20.73 10.86
N ASP A 964 6.03 -20.39 9.63
CA ASP A 964 6.29 -19.04 9.16
C ASP A 964 5.13 -18.56 8.27
N PRO A 965 4.10 -17.88 8.83
CA PRO A 965 2.95 -17.42 8.03
C PRO A 965 3.28 -16.19 7.16
N GLY A 966 4.46 -15.58 7.35
CA GLY A 966 4.95 -14.48 6.51
C GLY A 966 5.51 -14.98 5.17
N LYS A 967 6.12 -16.16 5.16
CA LYS A 967 6.58 -16.86 3.94
C LYS A 967 5.63 -17.97 3.48
N GLY A 968 4.62 -18.29 4.28
CA GLY A 968 3.81 -19.50 4.11
C GLY A 968 4.63 -20.79 4.27
N HIS A 969 5.74 -20.78 5.01
CA HIS A 969 6.60 -21.96 5.14
C HIS A 969 6.29 -22.76 6.41
N LEU A 970 6.31 -24.09 6.28
CA LEU A 970 6.40 -25.01 7.41
C LEU A 970 7.79 -25.61 7.44
N LEU A 971 8.53 -25.34 8.52
CA LEU A 971 9.89 -25.79 8.74
C LEU A 971 9.90 -27.00 9.68
N LEU A 972 10.69 -28.02 9.36
CA LEU A 972 10.91 -29.20 10.20
C LEU A 972 12.34 -29.19 10.74
N THR A 973 12.53 -29.48 12.03
CA THR A 973 13.87 -29.70 12.61
C THR A 973 14.27 -31.17 12.57
N GLY A 974 15.49 -31.44 12.11
CA GLY A 974 16.09 -32.77 12.07
C GLY A 974 17.62 -32.67 12.13
N ALA A 975 18.27 -33.58 12.84
CA ALA A 975 19.73 -33.60 13.05
C ALA A 975 20.33 -32.23 13.45
N GLY A 976 19.61 -31.46 14.26
CA GLY A 976 20.06 -30.14 14.74
C GLY A 976 20.05 -29.02 13.68
N ARG A 977 19.26 -29.12 12.60
CA ARG A 977 18.99 -28.02 11.65
C ARG A 977 17.51 -27.95 11.30
N ALA A 978 17.00 -26.77 10.97
CA ALA A 978 15.69 -26.62 10.32
C ALA A 978 15.80 -26.71 8.79
N ARG A 979 14.75 -27.21 8.14
CA ARG A 979 14.56 -27.19 6.67
C ARG A 979 13.09 -26.92 6.35
N THR A 980 12.80 -26.26 5.23
CA THR A 980 11.41 -26.17 4.72
C THR A 980 10.92 -27.56 4.33
N ALA A 981 9.81 -27.99 4.93
CA ALA A 981 9.12 -29.25 4.59
C ALA A 981 7.94 -29.01 3.64
N MET A 982 7.30 -27.84 3.71
CA MET A 982 6.14 -27.47 2.89
C MET A 982 6.06 -25.95 2.70
N THR A 983 5.53 -25.53 1.55
CA THR A 983 5.05 -24.16 1.31
C THR A 983 3.53 -24.18 1.15
N LEU A 984 2.84 -23.40 1.99
CA LEU A 984 1.41 -23.12 1.96
C LEU A 984 1.14 -22.02 0.93
N THR A 985 0.35 -22.29 -0.11
CA THR A 985 -0.18 -21.21 -0.97
C THR A 985 -1.28 -20.48 -0.20
N ARG A 986 -1.06 -19.18 0.05
CA ARG A 986 -2.10 -18.31 0.64
C ARG A 986 -3.21 -18.11 -0.39
N VAL A 987 -4.46 -18.31 0.04
CA VAL A 987 -5.64 -17.83 -0.68
C VAL A 987 -5.91 -16.41 -0.23
N GLU A 988 -6.08 -15.49 -1.17
CA GLU A 988 -6.04 -14.04 -0.91
C GLU A 988 -7.30 -13.50 -0.21
N ALA A 989 -8.39 -14.28 -0.19
CA ALA A 989 -9.74 -13.94 0.28
C ALA A 989 -9.90 -13.74 1.81
N SER A 990 -8.92 -13.13 2.48
CA SER A 990 -9.11 -12.41 3.75
C SER A 990 -7.86 -11.62 4.13
N SER A 991 -7.95 -10.29 4.04
CA SER A 991 -7.09 -9.42 4.84
C SER A 991 -7.33 -9.68 6.34
N GLY A 992 -6.33 -9.44 7.19
CA GLY A 992 -6.46 -9.56 8.66
C GLY A 992 -6.54 -10.98 9.28
N ALA A 993 -6.54 -12.07 8.50
CA ALA A 993 -6.50 -13.42 9.05
C ALA A 993 -5.11 -13.81 9.58
N ARG A 994 -5.03 -14.21 10.85
CA ARG A 994 -3.84 -14.77 11.52
C ARG A 994 -3.83 -16.30 11.36
N ILE A 995 -2.64 -16.90 11.28
CA ILE A 995 -2.47 -18.37 11.17
C ILE A 995 -1.46 -18.85 12.22
N THR A 996 -1.82 -19.91 12.95
CA THR A 996 -1.03 -20.54 14.02
C THR A 996 -1.07 -22.07 13.88
N LEU A 997 -0.28 -22.78 14.68
CA LEU A 997 -0.35 -24.24 14.80
C LEU A 997 -1.30 -24.64 15.93
N GLY A 998 -2.01 -25.74 15.73
CA GLY A 998 -2.79 -26.43 16.75
C GLY A 998 -2.33 -27.87 16.94
N ARG A 999 -2.67 -28.45 18.10
CA ARG A 999 -2.46 -29.85 18.44
C ARG A 999 -3.74 -30.45 18.99
N ARG A 1000 -4.10 -31.66 18.55
CA ARG A 1000 -5.23 -32.40 19.14
C ARG A 1000 -4.95 -32.76 20.60
N VAL A 1001 -5.93 -32.61 21.48
CA VAL A 1001 -5.79 -32.92 22.91
C VAL A 1001 -5.56 -34.42 23.15
N ASP A 1002 -6.10 -35.29 22.27
CA ASP A 1002 -5.79 -36.73 22.24
C ASP A 1002 -4.39 -37.09 21.69
N GLY A 1003 -3.63 -36.11 21.19
CA GLY A 1003 -2.28 -36.30 20.64
C GLY A 1003 -2.21 -36.86 19.23
N LYS A 1004 -3.32 -37.26 18.60
CA LYS A 1004 -3.34 -37.99 17.33
C LYS A 1004 -3.04 -37.14 16.09
N GLY A 1005 -2.43 -35.97 16.27
CA GLY A 1005 -2.03 -35.10 15.17
C GLY A 1005 -1.91 -33.63 15.55
N LEU A 1006 -1.53 -32.86 14.53
CA LEU A 1006 -1.53 -31.40 14.53
C LEU A 1006 -2.66 -30.87 13.65
N ALA A 1007 -2.85 -29.56 13.67
CA ALA A 1007 -3.73 -28.84 12.76
C ALA A 1007 -3.09 -27.50 12.37
N LEU A 1008 -3.44 -26.99 11.20
CA LEU A 1008 -3.24 -25.58 10.85
C LEU A 1008 -4.49 -24.81 11.30
N VAL A 1009 -4.32 -23.77 12.10
CA VAL A 1009 -5.42 -22.99 12.69
C VAL A 1009 -5.42 -21.58 12.12
N ARG A 1010 -6.49 -21.18 11.45
CA ARG A 1010 -6.75 -19.82 10.93
C ARG A 1010 -7.74 -19.12 11.86
N TYR A 1011 -7.43 -17.90 12.28
CA TYR A 1011 -8.34 -17.08 13.07
C TYR A 1011 -8.39 -15.64 12.58
N MET A 1012 -9.56 -15.02 12.62
CA MET A 1012 -9.76 -13.64 12.19
C MET A 1012 -10.01 -12.75 13.39
N ALA A 1013 -9.19 -11.71 13.57
CA ALA A 1013 -9.29 -10.80 14.71
C ALA A 1013 -10.50 -9.83 14.62
N SER A 1014 -11.05 -9.66 13.42
CA SER A 1014 -12.22 -8.81 13.11
C SER A 1014 -13.54 -9.51 13.40
N SER A 1015 -13.84 -10.63 12.73
CA SER A 1015 -15.07 -11.41 12.99
C SER A 1015 -14.98 -12.18 14.32
N GLY A 1016 -13.80 -12.71 14.64
CA GLY A 1016 -13.58 -13.62 15.76
C GLY A 1016 -13.65 -15.10 15.39
N GLU A 1017 -13.90 -15.47 14.14
CA GLU A 1017 -13.94 -16.88 13.75
C GLU A 1017 -12.61 -17.61 13.91
N VAL A 1018 -12.67 -18.90 14.26
CA VAL A 1018 -11.53 -19.82 14.29
C VAL A 1018 -11.87 -21.11 13.54
N HIS A 1019 -11.08 -21.38 12.51
CA HIS A 1019 -11.16 -22.55 11.63
C HIS A 1019 -9.87 -23.35 11.72
N ALA A 1020 -9.94 -24.68 11.58
CA ALA A 1020 -8.74 -25.51 11.56
C ALA A 1020 -8.87 -26.76 10.69
N GLY A 1021 -7.80 -27.09 9.97
CA GLY A 1021 -7.67 -28.33 9.20
C GLY A 1021 -6.61 -29.25 9.82
N GLY A 1022 -6.92 -30.54 9.94
CA GLY A 1022 -5.96 -31.55 10.40
C GLY A 1022 -4.72 -31.60 9.48
N PHE A 1023 -3.53 -31.75 10.06
CA PHE A 1023 -2.27 -31.58 9.34
C PHE A 1023 -1.49 -32.90 9.22
N ASP A 1024 -1.36 -33.42 7.99
CA ASP A 1024 -0.62 -34.64 7.66
C ASP A 1024 0.76 -34.29 7.08
N LEU A 1025 1.78 -34.43 7.92
CA LEU A 1025 3.18 -34.20 7.56
C LEU A 1025 3.77 -35.23 6.58
N ALA A 1026 3.20 -36.43 6.50
CA ALA A 1026 3.70 -37.50 5.62
C ALA A 1026 3.18 -37.33 4.19
N ARG A 1027 1.95 -36.84 4.03
CA ARG A 1027 1.35 -36.51 2.73
C ARG A 1027 1.62 -35.09 2.25
N ALA A 1028 2.11 -34.24 3.15
CA ALA A 1028 2.18 -32.78 2.96
C ALA A 1028 0.79 -32.14 2.76
N GLU A 1029 -0.25 -32.66 3.42
CA GLU A 1029 -1.65 -32.26 3.26
C GLU A 1029 -2.20 -31.47 4.47
N VAL A 1030 -3.12 -30.54 4.21
CA VAL A 1030 -4.01 -29.95 5.22
C VAL A 1030 -5.42 -30.40 4.87
N GLY A 1031 -6.07 -31.12 5.78
CA GLY A 1031 -7.46 -31.57 5.63
C GLY A 1031 -8.46 -30.42 5.67
N VAL A 1032 -9.74 -30.76 5.42
CA VAL A 1032 -10.86 -29.80 5.41
C VAL A 1032 -10.83 -28.90 6.65
N LEU A 1033 -11.01 -27.59 6.45
CA LEU A 1033 -11.11 -26.62 7.53
C LEU A 1033 -12.48 -26.77 8.23
N GLU A 1034 -12.47 -27.10 9.52
CA GLU A 1034 -13.65 -27.17 10.37
C GLU A 1034 -13.73 -25.96 11.32
N THR A 1035 -14.93 -25.46 11.59
CA THR A 1035 -15.16 -24.37 12.55
C THR A 1035 -14.90 -24.86 13.98
N VAL A 1036 -13.77 -24.45 14.56
CA VAL A 1036 -13.37 -24.79 15.93
C VAL A 1036 -14.22 -24.00 16.94
N GLY A 1037 -14.50 -22.73 16.64
CA GLY A 1037 -15.36 -21.86 17.44
C GLY A 1037 -15.12 -20.37 17.18
N HIS A 1038 -15.45 -19.53 18.16
CA HIS A 1038 -15.47 -18.08 17.99
C HIS A 1038 -14.83 -17.33 19.18
N LEU A 1039 -13.92 -16.38 18.93
CA LEU A 1039 -13.20 -15.58 19.93
C LEU A 1039 -14.15 -14.71 20.77
N GLY A 1040 -15.25 -14.24 20.18
CA GLY A 1040 -16.34 -13.58 20.91
C GLY A 1040 -17.12 -14.49 21.88
N THR A 1041 -16.86 -15.80 21.88
CA THR A 1041 -17.52 -16.79 22.77
C THR A 1041 -16.60 -17.39 23.83
N LEU A 1042 -15.37 -16.88 23.97
CA LEU A 1042 -14.36 -17.38 24.91
C LEU A 1042 -14.90 -17.56 26.34
N ALA A 1043 -14.91 -18.80 26.80
CA ALA A 1043 -15.25 -19.17 28.17
C ALA A 1043 -14.00 -19.63 28.94
N PRO A 1044 -13.96 -19.57 30.28
CA PRO A 1044 -12.87 -20.20 31.03
C PRO A 1044 -12.97 -21.73 30.94
N ARG A 1045 -11.83 -22.43 30.93
CA ARG A 1045 -11.71 -23.89 30.74
C ARG A 1045 -12.79 -24.75 31.41
N GLY A 1046 -13.18 -24.44 32.65
CA GLY A 1046 -14.19 -25.19 33.41
C GLY A 1046 -15.61 -25.20 32.82
N ALA A 1047 -15.94 -24.28 31.89
CA ALA A 1047 -17.22 -24.25 31.19
C ALA A 1047 -17.26 -25.17 29.94
N CYS A 1048 -16.18 -25.90 29.66
CA CYS A 1048 -16.01 -26.68 28.45
C CYS A 1048 -15.70 -28.15 28.74
N GLU A 1049 -16.58 -29.04 28.28
CA GLU A 1049 -16.24 -30.45 28.09
C GLU A 1049 -15.32 -30.58 26.87
N VAL A 1050 -14.02 -30.75 27.14
CA VAL A 1050 -12.99 -30.86 26.10
C VAL A 1050 -13.06 -32.25 25.48
N ALA A 1051 -13.80 -32.37 24.36
CA ALA A 1051 -13.80 -33.58 23.55
C ALA A 1051 -12.38 -33.98 23.11
N GLY A 1052 -12.11 -35.28 22.95
CA GLY A 1052 -10.77 -35.76 22.59
C GLY A 1052 -10.22 -35.23 21.26
N SER A 1053 -11.12 -34.89 20.33
CA SER A 1053 -10.81 -34.25 19.05
C SER A 1053 -10.47 -32.76 19.15
N ALA A 1054 -10.70 -32.12 20.29
CA ALA A 1054 -10.45 -30.69 20.47
C ALA A 1054 -8.98 -30.31 20.18
N LEU A 1055 -8.78 -29.10 19.66
CA LEU A 1055 -7.47 -28.54 19.34
C LEU A 1055 -7.04 -27.56 20.43
N ARG A 1056 -5.81 -27.71 20.92
CA ARG A 1056 -5.09 -26.72 21.73
C ARG A 1056 -4.14 -25.93 20.84
N PHE A 1057 -4.18 -24.60 20.94
CA PHE A 1057 -3.36 -23.68 20.13
C PHE A 1057 -3.10 -22.38 20.91
N VAL A 1058 -2.13 -21.59 20.46
CA VAL A 1058 -1.88 -20.24 20.99
C VAL A 1058 -2.30 -19.20 19.95
N ALA A 1059 -3.02 -18.17 20.41
CA ALA A 1059 -3.52 -17.09 19.57
C ALA A 1059 -3.41 -15.73 20.28
N GLU A 1060 -3.12 -14.68 19.50
CA GLU A 1060 -3.12 -13.29 19.92
C GLU A 1060 -4.56 -12.75 19.85
N VAL A 1061 -5.19 -12.56 21.01
CA VAL A 1061 -6.63 -12.23 21.15
C VAL A 1061 -6.84 -10.91 21.88
N ARG A 1062 -7.87 -10.14 21.50
CA ARG A 1062 -8.19 -8.85 22.12
C ARG A 1062 -9.17 -9.03 23.28
N LEU A 1063 -8.73 -8.75 24.50
CA LEU A 1063 -9.55 -8.80 25.72
C LEU A 1063 -9.72 -7.39 26.31
N ALA A 1064 -10.84 -7.15 26.99
CA ALA A 1064 -10.97 -6.01 27.90
C ALA A 1064 -10.32 -6.38 29.25
N VAL A 1065 -9.16 -5.81 29.57
CA VAL A 1065 -8.36 -6.21 30.74
C VAL A 1065 -8.49 -5.18 31.85
N ARG A 1066 -9.03 -5.62 32.99
CA ARG A 1066 -9.17 -4.84 34.22
C ARG A 1066 -8.30 -5.41 35.33
N ILE A 1067 -7.51 -4.57 35.98
CA ILE A 1067 -6.64 -4.95 37.11
C ILE A 1067 -7.00 -4.11 38.33
N GLU A 1068 -7.24 -4.76 39.46
CA GLU A 1068 -7.62 -4.11 40.72
C GLU A 1068 -6.67 -4.52 41.86
N LYS A 1069 -6.34 -3.59 42.76
CA LYS A 1069 -5.73 -3.94 44.05
C LYS A 1069 -6.77 -4.57 44.97
N ALA A 1070 -6.31 -5.20 46.06
CA ALA A 1070 -7.18 -5.76 47.10
C ALA A 1070 -8.23 -4.75 47.64
N GLY A 1071 -7.92 -3.44 47.65
CA GLY A 1071 -8.82 -2.35 48.04
C GLY A 1071 -9.73 -1.76 46.95
N GLY A 1072 -9.80 -2.35 45.75
CA GLY A 1072 -10.65 -1.87 44.65
C GLY A 1072 -10.07 -0.73 43.79
N GLU A 1073 -8.86 -0.25 44.10
CA GLU A 1073 -8.13 0.69 43.25
C GLU A 1073 -7.82 0.04 41.89
N VAL A 1074 -8.34 0.62 40.81
CA VAL A 1074 -8.13 0.16 39.44
C VAL A 1074 -6.75 0.61 38.94
N LEU A 1075 -5.88 -0.36 38.64
CA LEU A 1075 -4.55 -0.14 38.06
C LEU A 1075 -4.55 -0.12 36.53
N LEU A 1076 -5.55 -0.74 35.90
CA LEU A 1076 -5.71 -0.89 34.46
C LEU A 1076 -7.19 -1.19 34.16
N ASP A 1077 -7.77 -0.61 33.11
CA ASP A 1077 -9.10 -1.01 32.57
C ASP A 1077 -9.21 -0.60 31.10
N GLU A 1078 -8.67 -1.42 30.20
CA GLU A 1078 -8.51 -1.10 28.77
C GLU A 1078 -8.49 -2.35 27.89
N ALA A 1079 -8.80 -2.18 26.59
CA ALA A 1079 -8.73 -3.27 25.63
C ALA A 1079 -7.29 -3.52 25.15
N ARG A 1080 -6.76 -4.72 25.37
CA ARG A 1080 -5.39 -5.13 24.99
C ARG A 1080 -5.41 -6.43 24.19
N GLU A 1081 -4.45 -6.56 23.27
CA GLU A 1081 -4.06 -7.86 22.72
C GLU A 1081 -3.25 -8.63 23.77
N VAL A 1082 -3.56 -9.91 23.93
CA VAL A 1082 -2.94 -10.83 24.88
C VAL A 1082 -2.60 -12.14 24.17
N GLU A 1083 -1.55 -12.82 24.64
CA GLU A 1083 -1.28 -14.19 24.23
C GLU A 1083 -2.18 -15.12 25.02
N ALA A 1084 -3.05 -15.87 24.34
CA ALA A 1084 -3.98 -16.80 24.97
C ALA A 1084 -3.71 -18.26 24.55
N LEU A 1085 -3.57 -19.15 25.53
CA LEU A 1085 -3.63 -20.58 25.33
C LEU A 1085 -5.10 -21.00 25.24
N LEU A 1086 -5.54 -21.33 24.04
CA LEU A 1086 -6.90 -21.74 23.74
C LEU A 1086 -7.00 -23.26 23.58
N VAL A 1087 -8.14 -23.81 23.99
CA VAL A 1087 -8.60 -25.15 23.61
C VAL A 1087 -10.01 -25.04 23.04
N GLY A 1088 -10.32 -25.76 21.97
CA GLY A 1088 -11.64 -25.65 21.34
C GLY A 1088 -11.98 -26.76 20.34
N GLY A 1089 -13.24 -26.79 19.95
CA GLY A 1089 -13.83 -27.78 19.06
C GLY A 1089 -15.36 -27.80 19.21
N GLY A 1090 -16.08 -28.28 18.20
CA GLY A 1090 -17.55 -28.30 18.22
C GLY A 1090 -18.17 -26.89 18.36
N GLY A 1091 -17.54 -25.88 17.74
CA GLY A 1091 -18.01 -24.49 17.78
C GLY A 1091 -17.72 -23.71 19.07
N ARG A 1092 -16.98 -24.27 20.04
CA ARG A 1092 -16.67 -23.62 21.33
C ARG A 1092 -15.17 -23.40 21.52
N LEU A 1093 -14.79 -22.22 22.03
CA LEU A 1093 -13.42 -21.90 22.42
C LEU A 1093 -13.32 -21.57 23.92
N CYS A 1094 -12.24 -22.03 24.52
CA CYS A 1094 -12.05 -22.05 25.96
C CYS A 1094 -10.63 -21.61 26.29
N VAL A 1095 -10.48 -20.64 27.21
CA VAL A 1095 -9.18 -20.16 27.66
C VAL A 1095 -8.63 -21.12 28.71
N GLU A 1096 -7.46 -21.72 28.46
CA GLU A 1096 -6.68 -22.45 29.47
C GLU A 1096 -5.68 -21.53 30.19
N GLY A 1097 -5.19 -20.48 29.52
CA GLY A 1097 -4.29 -19.50 30.13
C GLY A 1097 -4.11 -18.23 29.30
N VAL A 1098 -3.59 -17.17 29.92
CA VAL A 1098 -3.29 -15.87 29.30
C VAL A 1098 -1.94 -15.35 29.80
N GLU A 1099 -1.14 -14.77 28.90
CA GLU A 1099 -0.04 -13.85 29.27
C GLU A 1099 -0.24 -12.48 28.58
N LEU A 1100 -0.07 -11.40 29.33
CA LEU A 1100 -0.09 -10.01 28.84
C LEU A 1100 1.08 -9.24 29.44
N ARG A 1101 1.76 -8.45 28.59
CA ARG A 1101 2.78 -7.49 29.00
C ARG A 1101 2.34 -6.07 28.68
N THR A 1102 2.26 -5.20 29.68
CA THR A 1102 1.90 -3.79 29.46
C THR A 1102 3.08 -2.98 28.94
N GLN A 1103 2.82 -2.07 28.00
CA GLN A 1103 3.82 -1.13 27.48
C GLN A 1103 3.78 0.16 28.30
N GLY A 1104 4.95 0.71 28.65
CA GLY A 1104 5.11 1.91 29.47
C GLY A 1104 6.04 1.70 30.68
N ASP A 1105 6.37 2.78 31.40
CA ASP A 1105 7.43 2.82 32.41
C ASP A 1105 7.31 1.76 33.53
N ARG A 1106 6.06 1.37 33.81
CA ARG A 1106 5.67 0.43 34.87
C ARG A 1106 5.96 -1.04 34.52
N GLY A 1107 5.94 -1.40 33.23
CA GLY A 1107 6.24 -2.74 32.70
C GLY A 1107 5.70 -3.89 33.55
N LEU A 1108 4.39 -4.16 33.47
CA LEU A 1108 3.76 -5.30 34.15
C LEU A 1108 3.69 -6.50 33.22
N LEU A 1109 3.97 -7.69 33.75
CA LEU A 1109 3.69 -8.98 33.13
C LEU A 1109 2.64 -9.71 33.96
N ILE A 1110 1.48 -9.97 33.35
CA ILE A 1110 0.32 -10.62 33.95
C ILE A 1110 0.22 -12.02 33.34
N ARG A 1111 0.12 -13.05 34.19
CA ARG A 1111 0.09 -14.45 33.77
C ARG A 1111 -1.01 -15.17 34.53
N ALA A 1112 -1.94 -15.81 33.83
CA ALA A 1112 -3.12 -16.45 34.42
C ALA A 1112 -3.34 -17.86 33.84
N ALA A 1113 -3.80 -18.79 34.69
CA ALA A 1113 -4.10 -20.18 34.34
C ALA A 1113 -5.50 -20.58 34.83
N PHE A 1114 -6.39 -20.93 33.90
CA PHE A 1114 -7.80 -21.20 34.17
C PHE A 1114 -8.04 -22.66 34.56
N GLY A 1115 -8.47 -22.86 35.80
CA GLY A 1115 -8.85 -24.17 36.31
C GLY A 1115 -10.28 -24.59 35.89
N GLY A 1116 -10.66 -25.80 36.28
CA GLY A 1116 -12.00 -26.34 36.07
C GLY A 1116 -13.15 -25.64 36.83
N ARG A 1117 -12.86 -24.56 37.57
CA ARG A 1117 -13.84 -23.80 38.39
C ARG A 1117 -14.11 -22.37 37.88
N GLY A 1118 -13.68 -22.04 36.66
CA GLY A 1118 -13.89 -20.71 36.06
C GLY A 1118 -12.93 -19.63 36.57
N THR A 1119 -12.48 -19.73 37.83
CA THR A 1119 -11.39 -18.91 38.38
C THR A 1119 -10.03 -19.32 37.80
N ALA A 1120 -9.16 -18.33 37.62
CA ALA A 1120 -7.75 -18.53 37.33
C ALA A 1120 -6.88 -18.15 38.53
N VAL A 1121 -5.89 -19.01 38.81
CA VAL A 1121 -4.70 -18.60 39.55
C VAL A 1121 -3.92 -17.66 38.65
N ALA A 1122 -3.40 -16.56 39.18
CA ALA A 1122 -2.61 -15.61 38.41
C ALA A 1122 -1.45 -15.00 39.20
N GLU A 1123 -0.55 -14.38 38.44
CA GLU A 1123 0.65 -13.69 38.91
C GLU A 1123 0.74 -12.34 38.19
N VAL A 1124 0.85 -11.25 38.95
CA VAL A 1124 1.20 -9.93 38.44
C VAL A 1124 2.64 -9.65 38.83
N ARG A 1125 3.53 -9.57 37.84
CA ARG A 1125 4.97 -9.34 38.01
C ARG A 1125 5.35 -7.96 37.51
N GLY A 1126 5.95 -7.17 38.39
CA GLY A 1126 6.57 -5.87 38.08
C GLY A 1126 8.03 -5.83 38.54
N ARG A 1127 8.64 -4.64 38.55
CA ARG A 1127 10.02 -4.46 39.05
C ARG A 1127 10.17 -4.80 40.55
N GLY A 1128 9.09 -4.68 41.33
CA GLY A 1128 9.07 -5.05 42.76
C GLY A 1128 9.04 -6.56 43.02
N GLY A 1129 8.91 -7.40 41.99
CA GLY A 1129 8.75 -8.85 42.10
C GLY A 1129 7.41 -9.34 41.58
N ALA A 1130 7.00 -10.53 42.04
CA ALA A 1130 5.74 -11.17 41.66
C ALA A 1130 4.75 -11.17 42.84
N VAL A 1131 3.51 -10.78 42.57
CA VAL A 1131 2.41 -10.77 43.54
C VAL A 1131 1.30 -11.71 43.03
N PRO A 1132 0.71 -12.58 43.87
CA PRO A 1132 -0.42 -13.40 43.47
C PRO A 1132 -1.64 -12.55 43.09
N ALA A 1133 -2.48 -13.10 42.22
CA ALA A 1133 -3.76 -12.51 41.83
C ALA A 1133 -4.78 -13.61 41.54
N ALA A 1134 -6.05 -13.28 41.70
CA ALA A 1134 -7.18 -14.08 41.22
C ALA A 1134 -7.76 -13.41 39.97
N CYS A 1135 -7.80 -14.12 38.84
CA CYS A 1135 -8.41 -13.62 37.60
C CYS A 1135 -9.72 -14.34 37.29
N LEU A 1136 -10.68 -13.59 36.74
CA LEU A 1136 -11.96 -14.05 36.23
C LEU A 1136 -12.06 -13.68 34.75
N LEU A 1137 -12.53 -14.61 33.92
CA LEU A 1137 -12.91 -14.34 32.55
C LEU A 1137 -14.44 -14.33 32.46
N GLY A 1138 -15.01 -13.19 32.10
CA GLY A 1138 -16.44 -13.01 31.87
C GLY A 1138 -16.73 -12.40 30.51
N ARG A 1139 -18.00 -12.31 30.14
CA ARG A 1139 -18.42 -11.37 29.10
C ARG A 1139 -18.40 -9.97 29.69
N SER A 1140 -18.13 -8.95 28.87
CA SER A 1140 -18.53 -7.60 29.23
C SER A 1140 -20.06 -7.59 29.42
N LEU A 1141 -20.51 -7.03 30.53
CA LEU A 1141 -21.85 -6.46 30.55
C LEU A 1141 -21.83 -5.25 29.61
N PRO A 1142 -22.90 -5.00 28.82
CA PRO A 1142 -23.02 -3.73 28.13
C PRO A 1142 -22.91 -2.60 29.16
N GLN A 1143 -22.16 -1.55 28.84
CA GLN A 1143 -22.23 -0.32 29.63
C GLN A 1143 -23.63 0.28 29.45
N PRO A 1144 -24.28 0.73 30.55
CA PRO A 1144 -25.62 1.33 30.50
C PRO A 1144 -25.60 2.74 29.91
#